data_AF-A0A372NK98-F1
#
_entry.id   AF-A0A372NK98-F1
#
_cell.length_a   1.000
_cell.length_b   1.000
_cell.length_c   1.000
_cell.angle_alpha   90.00
_cell.angle_beta   90.00
_cell.angle_gamma   90.00
#
_symmetry.space_group_name_H-M   'P 1'
#
loop_
_entity.id
_entity.type
_entity.pdbx_description
1 polymer ?
#
loop_
_entity_poly.entity_id
_entity_poly.type
_entity_poly.pdbx_seq_one_letter_code
_entity_poly.pdbx_strand_id
1 'polypeptide(L)'
;MLGNIEVKVLVVATSPLQVQNGIQYIRQTNGDFSRSVLAHVGSARDEDNERALTIANREAWARIGRFPPFRPLRSKDFVTVEDWRREETSNRAIFIEEIARFFTEVGTSHFETVLLGDYRPMSFRQFLQATEHGRPEVVLLDDGSVSRYVMRFRETGAGKEEATRGILPHLGAEDPFRIMEPTSLTYFTIYDEPIAQSDKILLNKQYEGAAYQDLRLLDNEVWICGANHVEARLAKQNEYIAICAAVRSWFPDKVVRYFPHRREQAEKLEIIQSKISANIEGYKYGIEEYVRETKTRPHRLVVFGSTVADTLSRAFAPSDTVVVATPSEQYFVKKERSDHIRNVIRDNLRSNTHVTGISPSTSNVGRWFSAESHMERVGRSIQSPGHLPDKPMYEQLDGLKRVTTKAGWARLCEQKSAHVHRAILGSFPGAEQDTAFLHVFKIRTEERYAFKLRLADAGEGGDFVEASAMFDVPGTHKRENDFGRIVLEIEVNSERISTVSVFFKAQKSVPTKLLLIALQGHGERVSRHRGIVQNGFSLARLLPREVETLSLPTSRQPCSVQTRLTPGESIFLVTRGHGSEKATLICIHSGHLTTLTATSLKMPIFGDFIIPIVHAQKADGLSDLLHGVSMSRPIVIASQDEKMLTCHGSDGVFAEIGLGPDIDVALLDFRSFKPIVLHAHESTSPSRERFGLTY
;
A
#
# COMPACT_ATOMS: atom_id res chain seq x y z
N MET A 1 48.51 -2.18 -20.45
CA MET A 1 48.29 -2.52 -19.03
C MET A 1 48.29 -1.22 -18.23
N LEU A 2 47.37 -1.07 -17.27
CA LEU A 2 47.44 0.02 -16.29
C LEU A 2 48.66 -0.24 -15.39
N GLY A 3 49.58 0.72 -15.27
CA GLY A 3 50.82 0.51 -14.53
C GLY A 3 50.59 0.55 -13.02
N ASN A 4 50.50 -0.61 -12.37
CA ASN A 4 50.41 -0.81 -10.90
C ASN A 4 49.45 0.14 -10.13
N ILE A 5 48.37 0.60 -10.77
CA ILE A 5 47.31 1.34 -10.05
C ILE A 5 46.47 0.30 -9.30
N GLU A 6 46.54 0.32 -7.97
CA GLU A 6 45.70 -0.49 -7.10
C GLU A 6 44.24 0.01 -7.18
N VAL A 7 43.44 -0.64 -8.02
CA VAL A 7 42.00 -0.41 -8.18
C VAL A 7 41.26 -1.00 -6.98
N LYS A 8 40.42 -0.18 -6.33
CA LYS A 8 39.71 -0.54 -5.08
C LYS A 8 38.21 -0.77 -5.25
N VAL A 9 37.57 -0.05 -6.17
CA VAL A 9 36.10 -0.04 -6.31
C VAL A 9 35.68 -0.53 -7.70
N LEU A 10 34.76 -1.50 -7.73
CA LEU A 10 34.04 -1.91 -8.93
C LEU A 10 32.61 -1.38 -8.88
N VAL A 11 32.19 -0.66 -9.92
CA VAL A 11 30.80 -0.21 -10.11
C VAL A 11 30.21 -0.99 -11.26
N VAL A 12 29.12 -1.73 -11.04
CA VAL A 12 28.39 -2.43 -12.10
C VAL A 12 27.05 -1.72 -12.27
N ALA A 13 26.78 -1.23 -13.48
CA ALA A 13 25.58 -0.45 -13.77
C ALA A 13 24.91 -0.90 -15.08
N THR A 14 23.58 -0.90 -15.09
CA THR A 14 22.70 -1.15 -16.24
C THR A 14 21.85 0.05 -16.63
N SER A 15 21.85 1.11 -15.82
CA SER A 15 21.01 2.29 -16.01
C SER A 15 21.80 3.60 -15.77
N PRO A 16 21.45 4.71 -16.45
CA PRO A 16 22.02 6.03 -16.17
C PRO A 16 21.94 6.45 -14.69
N LEU A 17 20.87 6.04 -13.99
CA LEU A 17 20.66 6.36 -12.58
C LEU A 17 21.64 5.60 -11.68
N GLN A 18 21.91 4.33 -11.97
CA GLN A 18 22.91 3.54 -11.25
C GLN A 18 24.33 4.10 -11.47
N VAL A 19 24.68 4.56 -12.68
CA VAL A 19 25.96 5.26 -12.92
C VAL A 19 26.05 6.54 -12.07
N GLN A 20 25.00 7.36 -12.07
CA GLN A 20 24.92 8.58 -11.25
C GLN A 20 25.06 8.27 -9.74
N ASN A 21 24.40 7.22 -9.25
CA ASN A 21 24.48 6.80 -7.85
C ASN A 21 25.85 6.23 -7.49
N GLY A 22 26.53 5.55 -8.41
CA GLY A 22 27.93 5.14 -8.23
C GLY A 22 28.89 6.32 -8.12
N ILE A 23 28.73 7.33 -8.99
CA ILE A 23 29.48 8.60 -8.91
C ILE A 23 29.24 9.31 -7.58
N GLN A 24 27.98 9.37 -7.14
CA GLN A 24 27.63 9.99 -5.86
C GLN A 24 28.23 9.21 -4.68
N TYR A 25 28.17 7.87 -4.68
CA TYR A 25 28.76 7.04 -3.62
C TYR A 25 30.27 7.31 -3.48
N ILE A 26 31.00 7.31 -4.60
CA ILE A 26 32.45 7.55 -4.62
C ILE A 26 32.75 8.95 -4.07
N ARG A 27 32.02 9.98 -4.51
CA ARG A 27 32.18 11.35 -3.98
C ARG A 27 31.86 11.45 -2.49
N GLN A 28 30.76 10.85 -2.05
CA GLN A 28 30.31 10.93 -0.66
C GLN A 28 31.21 10.17 0.31
N THR A 29 31.95 9.16 -0.17
CA THR A 29 32.96 8.41 0.60
C THR A 29 34.39 8.96 0.44
N ASN A 30 34.57 10.07 -0.29
CA ASN A 30 35.88 10.63 -0.68
C ASN A 30 36.79 9.64 -1.43
N GLY A 31 36.17 8.72 -2.19
CA GLY A 31 36.87 7.78 -3.06
C GLY A 31 37.47 8.43 -4.31
N ASP A 32 38.43 7.74 -4.92
CA ASP A 32 39.17 8.19 -6.09
C ASP A 32 38.68 7.47 -7.36
N PHE A 33 38.21 8.26 -8.34
CA PHE A 33 37.77 7.72 -9.64
C PHE A 33 38.92 7.06 -10.42
N SER A 34 40.15 7.54 -10.28
CA SER A 34 41.32 6.93 -10.93
C SER A 34 41.70 5.56 -10.35
N ARG A 35 41.06 5.19 -9.24
CA ARG A 35 41.14 3.88 -8.57
C ARG A 35 39.82 3.10 -8.59
N SER A 36 38.87 3.55 -9.41
CA SER A 36 37.52 2.98 -9.55
C SER A 36 37.27 2.56 -10.99
N VAL A 37 36.64 1.40 -11.19
CA VAL A 37 36.25 0.90 -12.52
C VAL A 37 34.74 0.82 -12.66
N LEU A 38 34.24 1.21 -13.83
CA LEU A 38 32.83 1.06 -14.21
C LEU A 38 32.69 -0.09 -15.22
N ALA A 39 31.89 -1.10 -14.88
CA ALA A 39 31.36 -2.09 -15.81
C ALA A 39 29.94 -1.67 -16.22
N HIS A 40 29.82 -0.98 -17.36
CA HIS A 40 28.50 -0.64 -17.92
C HIS A 40 27.96 -1.82 -18.72
N VAL A 41 26.95 -2.49 -18.16
CA VAL A 41 26.19 -3.56 -18.82
C VAL A 41 25.06 -2.91 -19.60
N GLY A 42 25.10 -3.02 -20.92
CA GLY A 42 24.12 -2.39 -21.80
C GLY A 42 22.68 -2.79 -21.47
N SER A 43 21.78 -1.85 -21.68
CA SER A 43 20.33 -2.09 -21.70
C SER A 43 19.87 -2.47 -23.12
N ALA A 44 18.60 -2.82 -23.28
CA ALA A 44 17.99 -3.05 -24.59
C ALA A 44 17.67 -1.76 -25.38
N ARG A 45 18.07 -0.57 -24.89
CA ARG A 45 17.88 0.73 -25.55
C ARG A 45 19.21 1.47 -25.64
N ASP A 46 19.61 1.87 -26.84
CA ASP A 46 20.89 2.54 -27.07
C ASP A 46 20.92 3.95 -26.48
N GLU A 47 19.81 4.69 -26.50
CA GLU A 47 19.67 5.99 -25.81
C GLU A 47 19.99 5.93 -24.30
N ASP A 48 19.58 4.83 -23.63
CA ASP A 48 19.87 4.62 -22.21
C ASP A 48 21.37 4.27 -22.01
N ASN A 49 22.00 3.61 -22.98
CA ASN A 49 23.43 3.27 -22.98
C ASN A 49 24.30 4.52 -23.22
N GLU A 50 23.99 5.30 -24.25
CA GLU A 50 24.65 6.57 -24.58
C GLU A 50 24.55 7.57 -23.42
N ARG A 51 23.38 7.66 -22.77
CA ARG A 51 23.20 8.52 -21.59
C ARG A 51 24.04 8.05 -20.40
N ALA A 52 24.08 6.74 -20.13
CA ALA A 52 24.91 6.18 -19.05
C ALA A 52 26.40 6.47 -19.29
N LEU A 53 26.89 6.27 -20.52
CA LEU A 53 28.27 6.60 -20.90
C LEU A 53 28.55 8.11 -20.87
N THR A 54 27.59 8.95 -21.28
CA THR A 54 27.70 10.42 -21.19
C THR A 54 27.82 10.90 -19.75
N ILE A 55 27.14 10.24 -18.80
CA ILE A 55 27.27 10.52 -17.36
C ILE A 55 28.61 9.99 -16.83
N ALA A 56 29.01 8.77 -17.20
CA ALA A 56 30.27 8.17 -16.78
C ALA A 56 31.49 9.01 -17.19
N ASN A 57 31.53 9.49 -18.44
CA ASN A 57 32.61 10.29 -19.00
C ASN A 57 32.79 11.69 -18.35
N ARG A 58 31.98 12.04 -17.34
CA ARG A 58 32.18 13.25 -16.51
C ARG A 58 33.28 13.08 -15.48
N GLU A 59 33.64 11.84 -15.13
CA GLU A 59 34.63 11.52 -14.10
C GLU A 59 35.83 10.77 -14.69
N ALA A 60 36.99 10.89 -14.05
CA ALA A 60 38.24 10.26 -14.47
C ALA A 60 38.35 8.80 -13.97
N TRP A 61 37.46 7.92 -14.43
CA TRP A 61 37.49 6.48 -14.09
C TRP A 61 38.82 5.84 -14.48
N ALA A 62 39.33 4.92 -13.66
CA ALA A 62 40.48 4.07 -13.97
C ALA A 62 40.29 3.32 -15.30
N ARG A 63 39.05 2.84 -15.52
CA ARG A 63 38.57 2.25 -16.77
C ARG A 63 37.05 2.19 -16.81
N ILE A 64 36.48 2.33 -18.01
CA ILE A 64 35.07 2.01 -18.32
C ILE A 64 35.04 0.77 -19.22
N GLY A 65 34.58 -0.37 -18.70
CA GLY A 65 34.20 -1.56 -19.46
C GLY A 65 32.78 -1.41 -20.02
N ARG A 66 32.54 -1.99 -21.19
CA ARG A 66 31.22 -2.04 -21.84
C ARG A 66 30.88 -3.50 -22.13
N PHE A 67 29.70 -3.92 -21.72
CA PHE A 67 29.20 -5.28 -21.91
C PHE A 67 27.84 -5.25 -22.61
N PRO A 68 27.47 -6.27 -23.39
CA PRO A 68 26.12 -6.41 -23.91
C PRO A 68 25.11 -6.67 -22.77
N PRO A 69 23.81 -6.37 -22.95
CA PRO A 69 22.77 -6.89 -22.08
C PRO A 69 22.81 -8.42 -22.07
N PHE A 70 23.01 -9.05 -20.92
CA PHE A 70 22.77 -10.49 -20.82
C PHE A 70 21.28 -10.78 -21.09
N ARG A 71 21.01 -11.67 -22.06
CA ARG A 71 19.66 -12.12 -22.41
C ARG A 71 19.61 -13.64 -22.36
N PRO A 72 18.84 -14.25 -21.44
CA PRO A 72 18.60 -15.68 -21.46
C PRO A 72 17.93 -16.09 -22.78
N LEU A 73 18.38 -17.18 -23.38
CA LEU A 73 17.72 -17.78 -24.55
C LEU A 73 16.34 -18.32 -24.12
N ARG A 74 15.33 -18.18 -24.98
CA ARG A 74 13.96 -18.63 -24.67
C ARG A 74 13.80 -20.08 -25.10
N SER A 75 13.46 -20.98 -24.18
CA SER A 75 13.31 -22.42 -24.46
C SER A 75 12.38 -22.75 -25.63
N LYS A 76 11.31 -21.97 -25.81
CA LYS A 76 10.36 -22.09 -26.93
C LYS A 76 10.94 -21.80 -28.33
N ASP A 77 12.15 -21.26 -28.43
CA ASP A 77 12.82 -20.96 -29.70
C ASP A 77 13.70 -22.15 -30.16
N PHE A 78 13.67 -23.29 -29.46
CA PHE A 78 14.45 -24.51 -29.72
C PHE A 78 13.53 -25.72 -29.91
N VAL A 79 14.03 -26.74 -30.64
CA VAL A 79 13.28 -27.98 -30.92
C VAL A 79 13.19 -28.88 -29.68
N THR A 80 14.26 -28.96 -28.90
CA THR A 80 14.34 -29.76 -27.67
C THR A 80 14.76 -28.90 -26.48
N VAL A 81 14.46 -29.37 -25.26
CA VAL A 81 14.90 -28.70 -24.03
C VAL A 81 16.42 -28.86 -23.87
N GLU A 82 16.97 -29.97 -24.34
CA GLU A 82 18.40 -30.32 -24.28
C GLU A 82 19.24 -29.40 -25.18
N ASP A 83 18.76 -29.09 -26.40
CA ASP A 83 19.37 -28.08 -27.27
C ASP A 83 19.37 -26.72 -26.61
N TRP A 84 18.22 -26.27 -26.09
CA TRP A 84 18.14 -25.00 -25.38
C TRP A 84 19.09 -24.93 -24.18
N ARG A 85 19.21 -26.01 -23.38
CA ARG A 85 20.15 -26.05 -22.24
C ARG A 85 21.59 -25.89 -22.71
N ARG A 86 22.00 -26.62 -23.76
CA ARG A 86 23.35 -26.55 -24.32
C ARG A 86 23.68 -25.13 -24.81
N GLU A 87 22.79 -24.53 -25.59
CA GLU A 87 23.01 -23.18 -26.12
C GLU A 87 22.94 -22.10 -25.03
N GLU A 88 22.07 -22.24 -24.02
CA GLU A 88 22.02 -21.30 -22.89
C GLU A 88 23.24 -21.44 -21.97
N THR A 89 23.73 -22.65 -21.69
CA THR A 89 25.01 -22.83 -20.97
C THR A 89 26.18 -22.20 -21.74
N SER A 90 26.21 -22.33 -23.07
CA SER A 90 27.20 -21.66 -23.94
C SER A 90 27.10 -20.13 -23.88
N ASN A 91 25.90 -19.57 -24.06
CA ASN A 91 25.59 -18.14 -23.91
C ASN A 91 26.05 -17.57 -22.55
N ARG A 92 25.86 -18.34 -21.48
CA ARG A 92 26.32 -18.00 -20.12
C ARG A 92 27.83 -18.04 -19.96
N ALA A 93 28.49 -19.07 -20.51
CA ALA A 93 29.94 -19.21 -20.47
C ALA A 93 30.64 -18.08 -21.23
N ILE A 94 30.13 -17.68 -22.40
CA ILE A 94 30.66 -16.54 -23.18
C ILE A 94 30.61 -15.25 -22.35
N PHE A 95 29.49 -14.97 -21.67
CA PHE A 95 29.36 -13.76 -20.83
C PHE A 95 30.30 -13.79 -19.61
N ILE A 96 30.56 -14.96 -19.01
CA ILE A 96 31.59 -15.10 -17.96
C ILE A 96 32.98 -14.83 -18.54
N GLU A 97 33.30 -15.33 -19.72
CA GLU A 97 34.60 -15.13 -20.34
C GLU A 97 34.87 -13.64 -20.63
N GLU A 98 33.86 -12.89 -21.07
CA GLU A 98 33.96 -11.43 -21.24
C GLU A 98 34.29 -10.72 -19.91
N ILE A 99 33.65 -11.12 -18.80
CA ILE A 99 33.91 -10.57 -17.46
C ILE A 99 35.33 -10.94 -16.98
N ALA A 100 35.74 -12.20 -17.17
CA ALA A 100 37.08 -12.67 -16.80
C ALA A 100 38.18 -11.94 -17.60
N ARG A 101 37.96 -11.71 -18.89
CA ARG A 101 38.84 -10.92 -19.76
C ARG A 101 38.94 -9.48 -19.27
N PHE A 102 37.81 -8.85 -18.95
CA PHE A 102 37.79 -7.50 -18.37
C PHE A 102 38.58 -7.40 -17.06
N PHE A 103 38.41 -8.33 -16.11
CA PHE A 103 39.18 -8.33 -14.86
C PHE A 103 40.68 -8.58 -15.09
N THR A 104 41.04 -9.45 -16.05
CA THR A 104 42.43 -9.65 -16.47
C THR A 104 43.05 -8.35 -16.98
N GLU A 105 42.33 -7.60 -17.81
CA GLU A 105 42.82 -6.33 -18.37
C GLU A 105 42.79 -5.15 -17.39
N VAL A 106 41.93 -5.20 -16.35
CA VAL A 106 41.95 -4.28 -15.20
C VAL A 106 43.14 -4.59 -14.28
N GLY A 107 43.61 -5.83 -14.26
CA GLY A 107 44.76 -6.28 -13.46
C GLY A 107 44.41 -6.72 -12.03
N THR A 108 43.13 -6.77 -11.67
CA THR A 108 42.67 -7.30 -10.38
C THR A 108 41.24 -7.84 -10.45
N SER A 109 40.98 -8.89 -9.66
CA SER A 109 39.64 -9.34 -9.24
C SER A 109 39.36 -9.07 -7.76
N HIS A 110 40.36 -8.56 -7.02
CA HIS A 110 40.28 -8.19 -5.62
C HIS A 110 39.90 -6.71 -5.54
N PHE A 111 38.63 -6.46 -5.27
CA PHE A 111 38.08 -5.13 -4.97
C PHE A 111 37.76 -5.06 -3.48
N GLU A 112 37.89 -3.89 -2.89
CA GLU A 112 37.45 -3.62 -1.51
C GLU A 112 35.94 -3.40 -1.45
N THR A 113 35.37 -2.83 -2.52
CA THR A 113 33.94 -2.49 -2.60
C THR A 113 33.40 -2.80 -3.99
N VAL A 114 32.21 -3.41 -4.05
CA VAL A 114 31.46 -3.68 -5.29
C VAL A 114 30.09 -3.01 -5.19
N LEU A 115 29.83 -2.03 -6.06
CA LEU A 115 28.57 -1.29 -6.14
C LEU A 115 27.67 -1.91 -7.24
N LEU A 116 26.44 -2.29 -6.90
CA LEU A 116 25.47 -2.95 -7.78
C LEU A 116 24.10 -2.28 -7.66
N GLY A 117 23.31 -2.16 -8.74
CA GLY A 117 21.91 -1.71 -8.63
C GLY A 117 20.94 -2.77 -8.07
N ASP A 118 21.27 -4.04 -8.27
CA ASP A 118 20.59 -5.22 -7.71
C ASP A 118 21.59 -6.39 -7.71
N TYR A 119 21.56 -7.33 -6.77
CA TYR A 119 22.43 -8.53 -6.81
C TYR A 119 21.72 -9.77 -7.37
N ARG A 120 20.41 -9.69 -7.61
CA ARG A 120 19.58 -10.82 -8.07
C ARG A 120 19.62 -11.04 -9.60
N PRO A 121 19.59 -10.01 -10.46
CA PRO A 121 19.71 -10.19 -11.90
C PRO A 121 21.06 -10.80 -12.27
N MET A 122 21.02 -11.74 -13.22
CA MET A 122 22.19 -12.53 -13.64
C MET A 122 23.36 -11.66 -14.09
N SER A 123 23.08 -10.53 -14.74
CA SER A 123 24.08 -9.55 -15.17
C SER A 123 24.97 -9.04 -14.03
N PHE A 124 24.39 -8.71 -12.87
CA PHE A 124 25.15 -8.25 -11.70
C PHE A 124 25.80 -9.41 -10.96
N ARG A 125 25.09 -10.53 -10.86
CA ARG A 125 25.54 -11.72 -10.13
C ARG A 125 26.86 -12.29 -10.66
N GLN A 126 27.11 -12.23 -11.97
CA GLN A 126 28.37 -12.74 -12.54
C GLN A 126 29.59 -11.87 -12.20
N PHE A 127 29.45 -10.55 -12.12
CA PHE A 127 30.52 -9.70 -11.56
C PHE A 127 30.74 -10.03 -10.09
N LEU A 128 29.68 -10.17 -9.30
CA LEU A 128 29.79 -10.52 -7.88
C LEU A 128 30.51 -11.88 -7.68
N GLN A 129 30.15 -12.90 -8.46
CA GLN A 129 30.78 -14.23 -8.46
C GLN A 129 32.28 -14.15 -8.77
N ALA A 130 32.69 -13.35 -9.74
CA ALA A 130 34.09 -13.15 -10.08
C ALA A 130 34.90 -12.37 -9.00
N THR A 131 34.23 -11.70 -8.07
CA THR A 131 34.86 -10.96 -6.94
C THR A 131 34.77 -11.68 -5.59
N GLU A 132 34.07 -12.82 -5.50
CA GLU A 132 33.73 -13.50 -4.23
C GLU A 132 34.95 -13.78 -3.34
N HIS A 133 36.07 -14.19 -3.94
CA HIS A 133 37.31 -14.54 -3.24
C HIS A 133 37.92 -13.36 -2.45
N GLY A 134 37.73 -12.12 -2.92
CA GLY A 134 38.19 -10.91 -2.23
C GLY A 134 37.32 -10.52 -1.03
N ARG A 135 36.12 -11.11 -0.89
CA ARG A 135 35.10 -10.76 0.12
C ARG A 135 34.83 -9.23 0.20
N PRO A 136 34.54 -8.57 -0.93
CA PRO A 136 34.29 -7.12 -0.96
C PRO A 136 33.09 -6.73 -0.10
N GLU A 137 33.06 -5.47 0.36
CA GLU A 137 31.79 -4.86 0.76
C GLU A 137 30.87 -4.74 -0.46
N VAL A 138 29.67 -5.32 -0.37
CA VAL A 138 28.66 -5.24 -1.43
C VAL A 138 27.70 -4.10 -1.11
N VAL A 139 27.71 -3.07 -1.97
CA VAL A 139 26.88 -1.89 -1.83
C VAL A 139 25.75 -1.94 -2.85
N LEU A 140 24.51 -1.81 -2.38
CA LEU A 140 23.32 -1.69 -3.23
C LEU A 140 23.06 -0.22 -3.55
N LEU A 141 23.25 0.18 -4.80
CA LEU A 141 22.91 1.51 -5.30
C LEU A 141 21.41 1.60 -5.57
N ASP A 142 20.79 2.73 -5.22
CA ASP A 142 19.39 2.98 -5.58
C ASP A 142 19.14 2.83 -7.10
N ASP A 143 18.11 2.07 -7.45
CA ASP A 143 17.51 2.03 -8.79
C ASP A 143 15.97 2.15 -8.64
N GLY A 144 15.56 3.29 -8.08
CA GLY A 144 14.18 3.54 -7.71
C GLY A 144 13.74 2.74 -6.47
N SER A 145 12.58 2.06 -6.55
CA SER A 145 12.00 1.32 -5.42
C SER A 145 12.63 -0.07 -5.19
N VAL A 146 13.67 -0.45 -5.95
CA VAL A 146 14.34 -1.75 -5.83
C VAL A 146 15.01 -1.92 -4.45
N SER A 147 15.64 -0.87 -3.92
CA SER A 147 16.29 -0.92 -2.59
C SER A 147 15.29 -1.27 -1.49
N ARG A 148 14.16 -0.55 -1.39
CA ARG A 148 13.05 -0.87 -0.46
C ARG A 148 12.58 -2.31 -0.58
N TYR A 149 12.45 -2.81 -1.81
CA TYR A 149 12.03 -4.19 -2.04
C TYR A 149 13.04 -5.18 -1.44
N VAL A 150 14.33 -4.97 -1.69
CA VAL A 150 15.41 -5.82 -1.19
C VAL A 150 15.55 -5.73 0.34
N MET A 151 15.38 -4.54 0.93
CA MET A 151 15.35 -4.32 2.38
C MET A 151 14.27 -5.20 3.05
N ARG A 152 13.00 -5.04 2.62
CA ARG A 152 11.86 -5.79 3.17
C ARG A 152 12.00 -7.31 2.96
N PHE A 153 12.50 -7.71 1.79
CA PHE A 153 12.77 -9.12 1.47
C PHE A 153 13.81 -9.74 2.43
N ARG A 154 14.93 -9.04 2.72
CA ARG A 154 15.98 -9.53 3.64
C ARG A 154 15.58 -9.44 5.11
N GLU A 155 14.89 -8.38 5.51
CA GLU A 155 14.39 -8.19 6.89
C GLU A 155 13.38 -9.29 7.28
N THR A 156 12.40 -9.55 6.42
CA THR A 156 11.26 -10.44 6.74
C THR A 156 11.44 -11.88 6.24
N GLY A 157 12.33 -12.11 5.28
CA GLY A 157 12.40 -13.36 4.52
C GLY A 157 11.18 -13.61 3.62
N ALA A 158 10.30 -12.62 3.42
CA ALA A 158 9.16 -12.74 2.52
C ALA A 158 9.64 -12.73 1.06
N GLY A 159 9.29 -13.78 0.31
CA GLY A 159 9.65 -13.91 -1.10
C GLY A 159 11.05 -14.48 -1.36
N LYS A 160 11.60 -15.33 -0.48
CA LYS A 160 12.90 -16.05 -0.65
C LYS A 160 13.17 -16.60 -2.06
N GLU A 161 12.13 -17.01 -2.78
CA GLU A 161 12.17 -17.41 -4.19
C GLU A 161 12.85 -16.38 -5.12
N GLU A 162 12.80 -15.08 -4.78
CA GLU A 162 13.42 -13.99 -5.56
C GLU A 162 14.95 -14.04 -5.55
N ALA A 163 15.58 -14.67 -4.56
CA ALA A 163 17.02 -14.94 -4.61
C ALA A 163 17.36 -15.90 -5.77
N THR A 164 16.45 -16.81 -6.12
CA THR A 164 16.61 -17.75 -7.24
C THR A 164 16.09 -17.21 -8.57
N ARG A 165 15.64 -15.95 -8.62
CA ARG A 165 15.12 -15.33 -9.85
C ARG A 165 16.19 -15.28 -10.96
N GLY A 166 15.81 -15.68 -12.17
CA GLY A 166 16.71 -15.79 -13.33
C GLY A 166 17.59 -17.04 -13.36
N ILE A 167 17.67 -17.78 -12.25
CA ILE A 167 18.25 -19.13 -12.26
C ILE A 167 17.30 -20.04 -13.02
N LEU A 168 17.85 -20.95 -13.82
CA LEU A 168 17.09 -21.88 -14.63
C LEU A 168 17.30 -23.28 -14.04
N PRO A 169 16.39 -23.81 -13.18
CA PRO A 169 16.59 -25.09 -12.51
C PRO A 169 16.83 -26.26 -13.48
N HIS A 170 16.38 -26.11 -14.73
CA HIS A 170 16.59 -27.06 -15.80
C HIS A 170 18.05 -27.20 -16.27
N LEU A 171 18.92 -26.21 -16.05
CA LEU A 171 20.35 -26.32 -16.38
C LEU A 171 21.10 -27.26 -15.41
N GLY A 172 20.57 -27.49 -14.21
CA GLY A 172 21.12 -28.44 -13.24
C GLY A 172 22.50 -28.04 -12.71
N ALA A 173 23.37 -29.03 -12.48
CA ALA A 173 24.72 -28.79 -11.96
C ALA A 173 25.67 -28.14 -12.97
N GLU A 174 25.30 -28.14 -14.26
CA GLU A 174 26.06 -27.55 -15.37
C GLU A 174 25.74 -26.05 -15.57
N ASP A 175 24.86 -25.45 -14.75
CA ASP A 175 24.69 -23.99 -14.75
C ASP A 175 25.93 -23.34 -14.13
N PRO A 176 26.76 -22.59 -14.88
CA PRO A 176 27.93 -21.93 -14.30
C PRO A 176 27.54 -20.79 -13.33
N PHE A 177 26.26 -20.40 -13.30
CA PHE A 177 25.74 -19.34 -12.43
C PHE A 177 25.29 -19.91 -11.09
N ARG A 178 26.03 -19.55 -10.03
CA ARG A 178 25.71 -19.96 -8.66
C ARG A 178 24.60 -19.09 -8.08
N ILE A 179 23.83 -19.63 -7.14
CA ILE A 179 22.98 -18.78 -6.29
C ILE A 179 23.91 -18.00 -5.37
N MET A 180 23.93 -16.68 -5.49
CA MET A 180 24.71 -15.82 -4.62
C MET A 180 23.84 -14.75 -4.00
N GLU A 181 23.88 -14.70 -2.68
CA GLU A 181 23.30 -13.67 -1.84
C GLU A 181 24.38 -13.22 -0.84
N PRO A 182 24.74 -11.93 -0.81
CA PRO A 182 25.69 -11.41 0.18
C PRO A 182 25.22 -11.66 1.61
N THR A 183 26.14 -12.07 2.48
CA THR A 183 25.90 -12.23 3.91
C THR A 183 25.51 -10.92 4.59
N SER A 184 26.02 -9.79 4.07
CA SER A 184 25.70 -8.43 4.48
C SER A 184 25.62 -7.52 3.26
N LEU A 185 24.70 -6.54 3.27
CA LEU A 185 24.62 -5.47 2.27
C LEU A 185 24.80 -4.10 2.92
N THR A 186 25.42 -3.16 2.20
CA THR A 186 25.33 -1.73 2.51
C THR A 186 24.40 -1.07 1.51
N TYR A 187 23.23 -0.61 1.94
CA TYR A 187 22.29 0.11 1.08
C TYR A 187 22.73 1.56 0.91
N PHE A 188 23.17 1.94 -0.29
CA PHE A 188 23.42 3.34 -0.64
C PHE A 188 22.15 3.97 -1.20
N THR A 189 21.32 4.48 -0.29
CA THR A 189 19.91 4.73 -0.58
C THR A 189 19.38 6.02 0.04
N ILE A 190 18.36 6.63 -0.57
CA ILE A 190 17.64 7.74 0.07
C ILE A 190 16.77 7.26 1.24
N TYR A 191 16.44 5.97 1.34
CA TYR A 191 15.46 5.46 2.30
C TYR A 191 16.08 5.17 3.68
N ASP A 192 15.42 5.67 4.73
CA ASP A 192 15.72 5.36 6.13
C ASP A 192 14.61 4.44 6.65
N GLU A 193 14.70 3.16 6.28
CA GLU A 193 13.72 2.11 6.58
C GLU A 193 14.37 0.98 7.41
N PRO A 194 13.58 0.18 8.16
CA PRO A 194 14.10 -1.02 8.82
C PRO A 194 14.83 -1.98 7.87
N ILE A 195 15.88 -2.62 8.37
CA ILE A 195 16.74 -3.55 7.62
C ILE A 195 17.14 -4.75 8.49
N ALA A 196 17.62 -5.82 7.83
CA ALA A 196 18.20 -6.97 8.52
C ALA A 196 19.45 -6.57 9.33
N GLN A 197 19.66 -7.22 10.49
CA GLN A 197 20.74 -6.87 11.44
C GLN A 197 22.17 -7.02 10.88
N SER A 198 22.34 -7.80 9.81
CA SER A 198 23.61 -7.98 9.10
C SER A 198 23.95 -6.83 8.14
N ASP A 199 22.96 -6.01 7.80
CA ASP A 199 23.06 -5.02 6.74
C ASP A 199 23.28 -3.61 7.33
N LYS A 200 23.56 -2.63 6.45
CA LYS A 200 23.81 -1.23 6.83
C LYS A 200 23.09 -0.29 5.88
N ILE A 201 22.75 0.91 6.33
CA ILE A 201 22.30 2.02 5.48
C ILE A 201 23.42 3.07 5.42
N LEU A 202 23.76 3.50 4.21
CA LEU A 202 24.49 4.73 3.94
C LEU A 202 23.56 5.67 3.18
N LEU A 203 23.01 6.67 3.86
CA LEU A 203 22.03 7.58 3.27
C LEU A 203 22.63 8.34 2.08
N ASN A 204 21.98 8.27 0.93
CA ASN A 204 22.37 8.93 -0.31
C ASN A 204 21.94 10.41 -0.30
N LYS A 205 22.91 11.29 -0.14
CA LYS A 205 22.68 12.72 0.10
C LYS A 205 22.48 13.57 -1.14
N GLN A 206 22.41 12.99 -2.35
CA GLN A 206 22.37 13.78 -3.60
C GLN A 206 21.17 14.74 -3.70
N TYR A 207 20.07 14.47 -2.98
CA TYR A 207 18.87 15.30 -2.95
C TYR A 207 18.76 16.19 -1.69
N GLU A 208 19.72 16.13 -0.76
CA GLU A 208 19.80 17.03 0.41
C GLU A 208 20.37 18.43 0.02
N GLY A 209 21.10 18.52 -1.09
CA GLY A 209 21.88 19.70 -1.50
C GLY A 209 21.10 20.86 -2.16
N ALA A 210 19.78 20.81 -2.17
CA ALA A 210 18.93 21.96 -2.49
C ALA A 210 18.06 22.21 -1.27
N ALA A 211 18.47 23.15 -0.41
CA ALA A 211 17.65 23.47 0.75
C ALA A 211 16.36 24.13 0.26
N TYR A 212 15.25 23.84 0.94
CA TYR A 212 13.93 24.31 0.52
C TYR A 212 13.83 25.82 0.35
N GLN A 213 14.55 26.59 1.18
CA GLN A 213 14.66 28.05 1.05
C GLN A 213 15.38 28.53 -0.22
N ASP A 214 16.21 27.69 -0.84
CA ASP A 214 16.91 27.99 -2.09
C ASP A 214 16.01 27.80 -3.33
N LEU A 215 14.84 27.16 -3.16
CA LEU A 215 13.94 26.80 -4.25
C LEU A 215 12.83 27.86 -4.44
N ARG A 216 12.95 28.66 -5.50
CA ARG A 216 11.94 29.65 -5.89
C ARG A 216 10.62 28.96 -6.26
N LEU A 217 9.56 29.28 -5.53
CA LEU A 217 8.21 28.83 -5.83
C LEU A 217 7.66 29.51 -7.10
N LEU A 218 7.19 28.70 -8.05
CA LEU A 218 6.45 29.12 -9.23
C LEU A 218 4.95 28.90 -8.98
N ASP A 219 4.32 29.83 -8.25
CA ASP A 219 2.94 29.64 -7.78
C ASP A 219 1.90 29.61 -8.92
N ASN A 220 2.23 30.14 -10.09
CA ASN A 220 1.40 30.08 -11.29
C ASN A 220 1.53 28.75 -12.07
N GLU A 221 2.38 27.81 -11.63
CA GLU A 221 2.68 26.58 -12.36
C GLU A 221 2.34 25.30 -11.60
N VAL A 222 1.77 24.33 -12.32
CA VAL A 222 1.64 22.95 -11.88
C VAL A 222 2.41 22.06 -12.83
N TRP A 223 3.22 21.17 -12.27
CA TRP A 223 4.01 20.22 -13.05
C TRP A 223 3.39 18.84 -12.98
N ILE A 224 3.39 18.12 -14.11
CA ILE A 224 3.01 16.72 -14.19
C ILE A 224 4.26 15.93 -14.57
N CYS A 225 4.69 15.01 -13.71
CA CYS A 225 5.69 14.01 -14.09
C CYS A 225 5.00 12.88 -14.86
N GLY A 226 5.32 12.79 -16.15
CA GLY A 226 4.87 11.70 -16.99
C GLY A 226 5.43 10.34 -16.57
N ALA A 227 4.81 9.28 -17.07
CA ALA A 227 5.18 7.89 -16.83
C ALA A 227 4.98 7.05 -18.09
N ASN A 228 5.88 6.09 -18.32
CA ASN A 228 5.84 5.20 -19.49
C ASN A 228 4.85 4.03 -19.34
N HIS A 229 3.76 4.22 -18.59
CA HIS A 229 2.82 3.15 -18.25
C HIS A 229 2.09 2.60 -19.49
N VAL A 230 1.85 3.42 -20.50
CA VAL A 230 1.24 3.00 -21.77
C VAL A 230 2.22 2.12 -22.56
N GLU A 231 3.46 2.59 -22.71
CA GLU A 231 4.53 1.96 -23.48
C GLU A 231 5.02 0.65 -22.82
N ALA A 232 4.98 0.58 -21.49
CA ALA A 232 5.23 -0.64 -20.72
C ALA A 232 4.03 -1.63 -20.72
N ARG A 233 2.90 -1.28 -21.37
CA ARG A 233 1.64 -2.04 -21.36
C ARG A 233 1.12 -2.31 -19.94
N LEU A 234 1.20 -1.28 -19.09
CA LEU A 234 0.65 -1.23 -17.73
C LEU A 234 -0.72 -0.52 -17.76
N ALA A 235 -0.80 0.59 -18.50
CA ALA A 235 -1.99 1.43 -18.64
C ALA A 235 -2.56 1.42 -20.06
N LYS A 236 -3.87 1.65 -20.18
CA LYS A 236 -4.53 1.98 -21.45
C LYS A 236 -4.28 3.46 -21.78
N GLN A 237 -4.00 3.78 -23.05
CA GLN A 237 -3.69 5.15 -23.46
C GLN A 237 -4.81 6.14 -23.10
N ASN A 238 -6.07 5.84 -23.47
CA ASN A 238 -7.19 6.75 -23.21
C ASN A 238 -7.37 7.06 -21.73
N GLU A 239 -7.19 6.09 -20.84
CA GLU A 239 -7.28 6.26 -19.39
C GLU A 239 -6.12 7.09 -18.83
N TYR A 240 -4.91 6.89 -19.37
CA TYR A 240 -3.74 7.70 -19.03
C TYR A 240 -3.97 9.18 -19.37
N ILE A 241 -4.47 9.45 -20.58
CA ILE A 241 -4.83 10.79 -21.03
C ILE A 241 -5.98 11.38 -20.20
N ALA A 242 -7.00 10.57 -19.86
CA ALA A 242 -8.13 11.01 -19.03
C ALA A 242 -7.68 11.42 -17.62
N ILE A 243 -6.75 10.71 -17.00
CA ILE A 243 -6.16 11.11 -15.72
C ILE A 243 -5.36 12.42 -15.88
N CYS A 244 -4.57 12.59 -16.93
CA CYS A 244 -3.87 13.86 -17.19
C CYS A 244 -4.85 15.03 -17.35
N ALA A 245 -6.00 14.81 -17.99
CA ALA A 245 -7.06 15.81 -18.13
C ALA A 245 -7.77 16.12 -16.80
N ALA A 246 -7.96 15.12 -15.92
CA ALA A 246 -8.43 15.34 -14.56
C ALA A 246 -7.45 16.20 -13.74
N VAL A 247 -6.14 15.97 -13.88
CA VAL A 247 -5.13 16.83 -13.24
C VAL A 247 -5.20 18.26 -13.76
N ARG A 248 -5.37 18.46 -15.08
CA ARG A 248 -5.53 19.80 -15.67
C ARG A 248 -6.77 20.53 -15.13
N SER A 249 -7.88 19.83 -14.87
CA SER A 249 -9.11 20.44 -14.36
C SER A 249 -9.09 20.75 -12.86
N TRP A 250 -8.15 20.19 -12.09
CA TRP A 250 -7.92 20.58 -10.69
C TRP A 250 -7.31 21.98 -10.57
N PHE A 251 -6.64 22.47 -11.61
CA PHE A 251 -5.88 23.73 -11.59
C PHE A 251 -6.22 24.61 -12.82
N PRO A 252 -7.48 25.03 -12.99
CA PRO A 252 -7.96 25.70 -14.22
C PRO A 252 -7.15 26.94 -14.60
N ASP A 253 -6.73 27.70 -13.59
CA ASP A 253 -6.01 28.99 -13.64
C ASP A 253 -4.47 28.88 -13.76
N LYS A 254 -3.89 27.69 -13.56
CA LYS A 254 -2.44 27.49 -13.54
C LYS A 254 -1.91 27.03 -14.90
N VAL A 255 -0.66 27.40 -15.20
CA VAL A 255 0.09 26.86 -16.34
C VAL A 255 0.49 25.42 -16.03
N VAL A 256 0.14 24.47 -16.91
CA VAL A 256 0.57 23.08 -16.75
C VAL A 256 1.82 22.81 -17.57
N ARG A 257 2.90 22.44 -16.90
CA ARG A 257 4.09 21.85 -17.54
C ARG A 257 4.05 20.33 -17.41
N TYR A 258 4.27 19.60 -18.49
CA TYR A 258 4.33 18.14 -18.51
C TYR A 258 5.78 17.72 -18.78
N PHE A 259 6.42 17.09 -17.81
CA PHE A 259 7.76 16.53 -17.94
C PHE A 259 7.64 15.07 -18.39
N PRO A 260 7.85 14.76 -19.68
CA PRO A 260 7.66 13.41 -20.18
C PRO A 260 8.73 12.47 -19.62
N HIS A 261 8.32 11.28 -19.24
CA HIS A 261 9.28 10.21 -18.98
C HIS A 261 10.00 9.87 -20.30
N ARG A 262 11.33 9.67 -20.25
CA ARG A 262 12.24 9.41 -21.39
C ARG A 262 11.88 8.23 -22.32
N ARG A 263 10.78 7.52 -22.05
CA ARG A 263 10.30 6.37 -22.83
C ARG A 263 8.89 6.57 -23.38
N GLU A 264 8.32 7.76 -23.24
CA GLU A 264 7.01 8.10 -23.81
C GLU A 264 7.09 8.34 -25.31
N GLN A 265 6.08 7.92 -26.06
CA GLN A 265 6.03 8.08 -27.51
C GLN A 265 5.56 9.48 -27.93
N ALA A 266 6.15 10.04 -28.99
CA ALA A 266 5.83 11.39 -29.49
C ALA A 266 4.33 11.59 -29.76
N GLU A 267 3.67 10.64 -30.44
CA GLU A 267 2.22 10.64 -30.68
C GLU A 267 1.40 10.81 -29.37
N LYS A 268 1.81 10.12 -28.30
CA LYS A 268 1.15 10.26 -27.00
C LYS A 268 1.38 11.64 -26.39
N LEU A 269 2.57 12.23 -26.56
CA LEU A 269 2.88 13.58 -26.09
C LEU A 269 2.10 14.65 -26.87
N GLU A 270 1.89 14.48 -28.17
CA GLU A 270 1.02 15.34 -28.99
C GLU A 270 -0.44 15.28 -28.52
N ILE A 271 -0.95 14.09 -28.17
CA ILE A 271 -2.29 13.92 -27.58
C ILE A 271 -2.38 14.59 -26.20
N ILE A 272 -1.33 14.52 -25.37
CA ILE A 272 -1.29 15.22 -24.07
C ILE A 272 -1.30 16.73 -24.30
N GLN A 273 -0.38 17.25 -25.10
CA GLN A 273 -0.25 18.68 -25.41
C GLN A 273 -1.57 19.27 -25.90
N SER A 274 -2.23 18.59 -26.85
CA SER A 274 -3.51 19.05 -27.42
C SER A 274 -4.69 18.92 -26.46
N LYS A 275 -4.83 17.82 -25.70
CA LYS A 275 -6.00 17.62 -24.82
C LYS A 275 -5.96 18.37 -23.50
N ILE A 276 -4.78 18.68 -22.97
CA ILE A 276 -4.65 19.35 -21.67
C ILE A 276 -3.99 20.74 -21.75
N SER A 277 -3.66 21.20 -22.96
CA SER A 277 -2.99 22.48 -23.21
C SER A 277 -1.72 22.67 -22.36
N ALA A 278 -0.93 21.60 -22.24
CA ALA A 278 0.28 21.58 -21.41
C ALA A 278 1.54 21.87 -22.23
N ASN A 279 2.49 22.58 -21.61
CA ASN A 279 3.83 22.77 -22.16
C ASN A 279 4.64 21.48 -21.95
N ILE A 280 5.08 20.82 -23.02
CA ILE A 280 5.89 19.59 -22.93
C ILE A 280 7.36 19.96 -22.69
N GLU A 281 7.86 19.70 -21.48
CA GLU A 281 9.21 20.06 -21.04
C GLU A 281 10.20 18.92 -21.23
N GLY A 282 10.73 18.78 -22.45
CA GLY A 282 11.75 17.79 -22.77
C GLY A 282 13.09 18.09 -22.09
N TYR A 283 13.38 17.43 -20.96
CA TYR A 283 14.61 17.65 -20.21
C TYR A 283 15.52 16.41 -20.12
N LYS A 284 16.83 16.59 -20.39
CA LYS A 284 17.77 15.51 -20.71
C LYS A 284 18.11 14.59 -19.52
N TYR A 285 18.12 15.10 -18.29
CA TYR A 285 18.69 14.37 -17.13
C TYR A 285 17.66 14.02 -16.04
N GLY A 286 16.36 14.21 -16.30
CA GLY A 286 15.28 13.96 -15.32
C GLY A 286 14.88 15.21 -14.54
N ILE A 287 13.70 15.17 -13.92
CA ILE A 287 13.07 16.32 -13.28
C ILE A 287 13.79 16.74 -11.98
N GLU A 288 14.44 15.79 -11.30
CA GLU A 288 15.29 16.06 -10.13
C GLU A 288 16.47 16.99 -10.47
N GLU A 289 17.11 16.75 -11.61
CA GLU A 289 18.21 17.59 -12.10
C GLU A 289 17.69 18.96 -12.56
N TYR A 290 16.53 19.01 -13.22
CA TYR A 290 15.87 20.28 -13.58
C TYR A 290 15.60 21.16 -12.34
N VAL A 291 15.07 20.58 -11.25
CA VAL A 291 14.89 21.28 -9.96
C VAL A 291 16.22 21.78 -9.41
N ARG A 292 17.28 20.95 -9.48
CA ARG A 292 18.61 21.28 -8.97
C ARG A 292 19.29 22.41 -9.74
N GLU A 293 19.24 22.39 -11.07
CA GLU A 293 19.82 23.40 -11.96
C GLU A 293 19.05 24.72 -11.93
N THR A 294 17.71 24.67 -12.06
CA THR A 294 16.88 25.88 -12.11
C THR A 294 16.66 26.54 -10.75
N LYS A 295 16.84 25.78 -9.65
CA LYS A 295 16.48 26.18 -8.29
C LYS A 295 15.02 26.65 -8.19
N THR A 296 14.13 25.92 -8.86
CA THR A 296 12.68 26.19 -8.84
C THR A 296 11.86 25.00 -8.36
N ARG A 297 10.65 25.27 -7.86
CA ARG A 297 9.62 24.27 -7.56
C ARG A 297 8.23 24.81 -7.95
N PRO A 298 7.30 23.95 -8.38
CA PRO A 298 5.95 24.36 -8.78
C PRO A 298 5.05 24.62 -7.57
N HIS A 299 3.87 25.19 -7.82
CA HIS A 299 2.76 25.16 -6.86
C HIS A 299 2.45 23.71 -6.44
N ARG A 300 2.29 22.79 -7.41
CA ARG A 300 2.17 21.35 -7.18
C ARG A 300 2.93 20.55 -8.25
N LEU A 301 3.51 19.42 -7.83
CA LEU A 301 4.04 18.38 -8.71
C LEU A 301 3.14 17.15 -8.60
N VAL A 302 2.49 16.76 -9.69
CA VAL A 302 1.63 15.57 -9.75
C VAL A 302 2.38 14.42 -10.42
N VAL A 303 2.38 13.24 -9.79
CA VAL A 303 3.10 12.06 -10.27
C VAL A 303 2.21 10.80 -10.26
N PHE A 304 2.47 9.87 -11.18
CA PHE A 304 1.70 8.63 -11.33
C PHE A 304 2.51 7.42 -10.86
N GLY A 305 2.63 7.21 -9.55
CA GLY A 305 3.36 6.04 -9.01
C GLY A 305 4.83 5.98 -9.44
N SER A 306 5.51 7.12 -9.41
CA SER A 306 6.93 7.27 -9.75
C SER A 306 7.77 7.50 -8.50
N THR A 307 9.02 7.05 -8.50
CA THR A 307 10.03 7.32 -7.45
C THR A 307 10.48 8.78 -7.41
N VAL A 308 10.13 9.56 -8.44
CA VAL A 308 10.18 11.03 -8.43
C VAL A 308 9.42 11.60 -7.22
N ALA A 309 8.41 10.89 -6.71
CA ALA A 309 7.73 11.27 -5.48
C ALA A 309 8.70 11.29 -4.29
N ASP A 310 9.46 10.21 -4.10
CA ASP A 310 10.40 10.04 -2.99
C ASP A 310 11.56 11.05 -3.05
N THR A 311 12.09 11.29 -4.26
CA THR A 311 13.25 12.17 -4.47
C THR A 311 12.84 13.64 -4.29
N LEU A 312 11.76 14.09 -4.93
CA LEU A 312 11.34 15.49 -4.88
C LEU A 312 10.53 15.85 -3.62
N SER A 313 9.89 14.91 -2.93
CA SER A 313 9.29 15.24 -1.62
C SER A 313 10.34 15.59 -0.56
N ARG A 314 11.57 15.06 -0.71
CA ARG A 314 12.72 15.40 0.14
C ARG A 314 13.26 16.79 -0.22
N ALA A 315 13.50 17.06 -1.51
CA ALA A 315 13.94 18.38 -1.97
C ALA A 315 12.92 19.50 -1.68
N PHE A 316 11.62 19.17 -1.64
CA PHE A 316 10.54 20.12 -1.34
C PHE A 316 10.11 20.12 0.14
N ALA A 317 10.69 19.29 1.01
CA ALA A 317 10.34 19.27 2.44
C ALA A 317 10.70 20.61 3.11
N PRO A 318 9.85 21.18 3.99
CA PRO A 318 8.69 20.57 4.64
C PRO A 318 7.34 20.86 3.95
N SER A 319 7.35 21.24 2.66
CA SER A 319 6.13 21.57 1.92
C SER A 319 5.50 20.36 1.25
N ASP A 320 4.17 20.36 1.23
CA ASP A 320 3.36 19.26 0.68
C ASP A 320 3.13 19.47 -0.85
N THR A 321 4.18 19.90 -1.57
CA THR A 321 4.14 20.20 -3.02
C THR A 321 3.91 18.95 -3.88
N VAL A 322 4.31 17.76 -3.40
CA VAL A 322 4.22 16.51 -4.17
C VAL A 322 2.86 15.82 -3.97
N VAL A 323 2.20 15.50 -5.09
CA VAL A 323 0.90 14.85 -5.15
C VAL A 323 1.01 13.55 -5.95
N VAL A 324 0.61 12.43 -5.36
CA VAL A 324 0.50 11.15 -6.08
C VAL A 324 -0.96 10.96 -6.51
N ALA A 325 -1.17 10.90 -7.82
CA ALA A 325 -2.48 10.59 -8.40
C ALA A 325 -2.69 9.06 -8.41
N THR A 326 -3.80 8.60 -7.82
CA THR A 326 -4.10 7.16 -7.64
C THR A 326 -5.05 6.66 -8.75
N PRO A 327 -4.58 5.95 -9.79
CA PRO A 327 -5.41 5.53 -10.91
C PRO A 327 -6.51 4.53 -10.49
N SER A 328 -7.62 4.53 -11.23
CA SER A 328 -8.73 3.58 -11.08
C SER A 328 -8.37 2.19 -11.65
N GLU A 329 -9.17 1.16 -11.36
CA GLU A 329 -9.01 -0.16 -11.99
C GLU A 329 -9.09 -0.12 -13.53
N GLN A 330 -9.89 0.79 -14.08
CA GLN A 330 -10.08 0.93 -15.52
C GLN A 330 -8.80 1.34 -16.24
N TYR A 331 -7.91 2.08 -15.58
CA TYR A 331 -6.61 2.51 -16.08
C TYR A 331 -5.74 1.37 -16.58
N PHE A 332 -5.78 0.22 -15.90
CA PHE A 332 -4.81 -0.85 -16.11
C PHE A 332 -5.22 -1.80 -17.25
N VAL A 333 -4.21 -2.35 -17.93
CA VAL A 333 -4.41 -3.38 -18.98
C VAL A 333 -4.55 -4.77 -18.36
N LYS A 334 -3.85 -5.05 -17.25
CA LYS A 334 -3.83 -6.35 -16.57
C LYS A 334 -3.69 -6.19 -15.06
N LYS A 335 -4.34 -7.07 -14.28
CA LYS A 335 -4.39 -6.99 -12.81
C LYS A 335 -3.02 -7.23 -12.17
N GLU A 336 -2.28 -8.24 -12.63
CA GLU A 336 -1.00 -8.67 -12.03
C GLU A 336 0.08 -7.58 -12.14
N ARG A 337 0.00 -6.74 -13.17
CA ARG A 337 0.92 -5.62 -13.40
C ARG A 337 0.53 -4.34 -12.66
N SER A 338 -0.75 -4.19 -12.34
CA SER A 338 -1.26 -3.03 -11.61
C SER A 338 -0.82 -3.01 -10.13
N ASP A 339 -0.60 -4.19 -9.54
CA ASP A 339 -0.11 -4.30 -8.16
C ASP A 339 1.29 -3.68 -7.95
N HIS A 340 2.18 -3.73 -8.95
CA HIS A 340 3.47 -3.03 -8.86
C HIS A 340 3.29 -1.51 -8.73
N ILE A 341 2.48 -0.89 -9.58
CA ILE A 341 2.19 0.56 -9.52
C ILE A 341 1.46 0.90 -8.21
N ARG A 342 0.47 0.09 -7.78
CA ARG A 342 -0.21 0.28 -6.50
C ARG A 342 0.76 0.20 -5.30
N ASN A 343 1.74 -0.71 -5.35
CA ASN A 343 2.75 -0.83 -4.30
C ASN A 343 3.65 0.42 -4.27
N VAL A 344 4.15 0.91 -5.41
CA VAL A 344 4.93 2.16 -5.46
C VAL A 344 4.10 3.35 -4.97
N ILE A 345 2.84 3.48 -5.38
CA ILE A 345 1.91 4.52 -4.87
C ILE A 345 1.74 4.41 -3.35
N ARG A 346 1.56 3.20 -2.83
CA ARG A 346 1.40 2.96 -1.38
C ARG A 346 2.68 3.30 -0.61
N ASP A 347 3.84 2.95 -1.15
CA ASP A 347 5.14 3.25 -0.55
C ASP A 347 5.39 4.76 -0.56
N ASN A 348 5.14 5.45 -1.68
CA ASN A 348 5.22 6.90 -1.78
C ASN A 348 4.38 7.61 -0.71
N LEU A 349 3.16 7.12 -0.45
CA LEU A 349 2.23 7.71 0.52
C LEU A 349 2.50 7.34 1.99
N ARG A 350 3.09 6.16 2.26
CA ARG A 350 3.41 5.72 3.62
C ARG A 350 4.76 6.22 4.10
N SER A 351 5.74 6.28 3.22
CA SER A 351 7.15 6.53 3.56
C SER A 351 7.56 8.00 3.45
N ASN A 352 6.70 8.88 2.91
CA ASN A 352 6.99 10.32 2.79
C ASN A 352 5.86 11.16 3.40
N THR A 353 6.17 11.87 4.49
CA THR A 353 5.22 12.74 5.21
C THR A 353 4.75 13.96 4.43
N HIS A 354 5.40 14.27 3.30
CA HIS A 354 5.16 15.43 2.44
C HIS A 354 4.55 15.09 1.08
N VAL A 355 3.92 13.91 0.97
CA VAL A 355 3.28 13.42 -0.27
C VAL A 355 1.78 13.24 -0.05
N THR A 356 0.95 13.93 -0.84
CA THR A 356 -0.51 13.87 -0.74
C THR A 356 -1.12 12.90 -1.78
N GLY A 357 -2.05 12.03 -1.37
CA GLY A 357 -2.69 11.03 -2.25
C GLY A 357 -4.08 11.41 -2.73
N ILE A 358 -4.26 11.61 -4.04
CA ILE A 358 -5.51 12.09 -4.65
C ILE A 358 -6.05 11.11 -5.70
N SER A 359 -7.34 10.80 -5.61
CA SER A 359 -8.04 10.01 -6.63
C SER A 359 -8.58 10.90 -7.75
N PRO A 360 -8.39 10.56 -9.04
CA PRO A 360 -9.05 11.19 -10.19
C PRO A 360 -10.58 11.23 -10.09
N SER A 361 -11.21 10.34 -9.30
CA SER A 361 -12.66 10.32 -9.08
C SER A 361 -13.16 11.40 -8.11
N THR A 362 -12.26 12.17 -7.48
CA THR A 362 -12.62 13.19 -6.49
C THR A 362 -13.01 14.49 -7.21
N SER A 363 -14.28 14.87 -7.16
CA SER A 363 -14.72 16.19 -7.60
C SER A 363 -14.28 17.29 -6.62
N ASN A 364 -14.17 18.54 -7.09
CA ASN A 364 -13.86 19.72 -6.28
C ASN A 364 -12.48 19.78 -5.60
N VAL A 365 -11.51 18.95 -6.01
CA VAL A 365 -10.11 18.94 -5.49
C VAL A 365 -9.45 20.32 -5.48
N GLY A 366 -9.75 21.21 -6.44
CA GLY A 366 -9.19 22.57 -6.46
C GLY A 366 -9.43 23.38 -5.17
N ARG A 367 -10.54 23.14 -4.45
CA ARG A 367 -10.81 23.78 -3.14
C ARG A 367 -9.92 23.28 -1.99
N TRP A 368 -9.28 22.12 -2.14
CA TRP A 368 -8.30 21.62 -1.16
C TRP A 368 -6.90 22.22 -1.39
N PHE A 369 -6.71 22.97 -2.48
CA PHE A 369 -5.44 23.58 -2.86
C PHE A 369 -5.45 25.12 -2.82
N SER A 370 -6.61 25.76 -2.68
CA SER A 370 -6.72 27.19 -2.38
C SER A 370 -6.13 27.52 -1.01
N ALA A 371 -5.35 28.59 -0.91
CA ALA A 371 -4.53 28.94 0.27
C ALA A 371 -5.31 29.09 1.60
N GLU A 372 -6.63 29.32 1.55
CA GLU A 372 -7.51 29.41 2.72
C GLU A 372 -7.72 28.06 3.44
N SER A 373 -7.36 26.93 2.83
CA SER A 373 -7.49 25.60 3.47
C SER A 373 -6.30 25.22 4.37
N HIS A 374 -5.43 26.16 4.73
CA HIS A 374 -4.38 25.98 5.73
C HIS A 374 -4.93 26.03 7.17
N MET A 375 -5.77 25.07 7.55
CA MET A 375 -6.16 24.83 8.94
C MET A 375 -5.95 23.39 9.40
N GLU A 376 -5.38 23.27 10.59
CA GLU A 376 -5.36 22.10 11.48
C GLU A 376 -4.62 20.84 10.99
N ARG A 377 -3.28 20.90 11.04
CA ARG A 377 -2.45 19.70 11.24
C ARG A 377 -2.77 19.10 12.61
N VAL A 378 -3.46 17.95 12.64
CA VAL A 378 -3.69 17.14 13.86
C VAL A 378 -2.35 16.58 14.35
N GLY A 379 -1.69 17.33 15.22
CA GLY A 379 -0.29 17.12 15.59
C GLY A 379 0.01 17.46 17.04
N ARG A 380 -0.76 16.91 18.00
CA ARG A 380 -0.34 16.83 19.42
C ARG A 380 -0.61 15.44 19.99
N SER A 381 0.40 14.91 20.68
CA SER A 381 0.29 13.70 21.49
C SER A 381 -0.63 13.97 22.68
N ILE A 382 -1.66 13.13 22.85
CA ILE A 382 -2.52 13.11 24.04
C ILE A 382 -2.11 11.90 24.88
N GLN A 383 -1.97 12.08 26.20
CA GLN A 383 -1.60 10.99 27.10
C GLN A 383 -2.69 9.92 27.17
N SER A 384 -2.27 8.65 27.27
CA SER A 384 -3.16 7.49 27.11
C SER A 384 -4.14 7.34 28.29
N PRO A 385 -5.44 7.05 28.04
CA PRO A 385 -6.40 6.75 29.11
C PRO A 385 -6.06 5.45 29.87
N GLY A 386 -6.66 5.35 31.06
CA GLY A 386 -6.36 4.34 32.08
C GLY A 386 -6.54 2.87 31.68
N HIS A 387 -6.08 1.98 32.57
CA HIS A 387 -6.04 0.54 32.35
C HIS A 387 -7.42 -0.07 32.04
N LEU A 388 -7.52 -0.73 30.88
CA LEU A 388 -8.49 -1.81 30.66
C LEU A 388 -8.08 -3.03 31.50
N PRO A 389 -9.03 -3.86 31.97
CA PRO A 389 -8.73 -4.96 32.90
C PRO A 389 -7.81 -6.03 32.28
N ASP A 390 -6.81 -6.47 33.04
CA ASP A 390 -5.71 -7.36 32.60
C ASP A 390 -6.12 -8.81 32.26
N LYS A 391 -7.42 -9.15 32.26
CA LYS A 391 -7.87 -10.50 31.87
C LYS A 391 -7.68 -10.71 30.37
N PRO A 392 -6.82 -11.65 29.94
CA PRO A 392 -6.65 -11.92 28.52
C PRO A 392 -7.93 -12.54 27.94
N MET A 393 -8.32 -12.13 26.74
CA MET A 393 -9.18 -13.00 25.93
C MET A 393 -8.44 -14.32 25.60
N TYR A 394 -9.17 -15.33 25.13
CA TYR A 394 -8.61 -16.63 24.70
C TYR A 394 -8.09 -17.53 25.84
N GLU A 395 -8.80 -17.60 26.98
CA GLU A 395 -8.41 -18.43 28.14
C GLU A 395 -8.74 -19.93 27.99
N GLN A 396 -9.86 -20.28 27.37
CA GLN A 396 -10.24 -21.69 27.16
C GLN A 396 -9.58 -22.23 25.87
N LEU A 397 -8.64 -23.14 26.07
CA LEU A 397 -7.86 -23.82 25.05
C LEU A 397 -8.09 -25.33 25.15
N ASP A 398 -8.42 -25.97 24.04
CA ASP A 398 -8.60 -27.42 23.92
C ASP A 398 -7.56 -27.95 22.93
N GLY A 399 -6.72 -28.88 23.37
CA GLY A 399 -5.53 -29.34 22.63
C GLY A 399 -4.42 -28.29 22.38
N LEU A 400 -4.66 -27.01 22.65
CA LEU A 400 -3.68 -25.93 22.46
C LEU A 400 -2.96 -25.56 23.77
N LYS A 401 -1.65 -25.33 23.69
CA LYS A 401 -0.83 -24.77 24.76
C LYS A 401 -0.43 -23.34 24.43
N ARG A 402 -0.67 -22.39 25.35
CA ARG A 402 -0.05 -21.05 25.30
C ARG A 402 1.45 -21.18 25.63
N VAL A 403 2.31 -20.65 24.76
CA VAL A 403 3.78 -20.77 24.87
C VAL A 403 4.41 -19.47 25.34
N THR A 404 3.99 -18.32 24.79
CA THR A 404 4.45 -16.99 25.20
C THR A 404 3.34 -15.96 25.10
N THR A 405 3.45 -14.90 25.88
CA THR A 405 2.75 -13.62 25.65
C THR A 405 3.78 -12.51 25.49
N LYS A 406 3.71 -11.74 24.39
CA LYS A 406 4.60 -10.59 24.14
C LYS A 406 3.88 -9.53 23.32
N ALA A 407 3.89 -8.28 23.78
CA ALA A 407 3.29 -7.13 23.08
C ALA A 407 1.84 -7.37 22.62
N GLY A 408 0.98 -7.91 23.49
CA GLY A 408 -0.43 -8.20 23.19
C GLY A 408 -0.70 -9.47 22.36
N TRP A 409 0.35 -10.15 21.86
CA TRP A 409 0.24 -11.44 21.18
C TRP A 409 0.33 -12.59 22.16
N ALA A 410 -0.58 -13.56 22.05
CA ALA A 410 -0.54 -14.87 22.70
C ALA A 410 -0.19 -15.94 21.66
N ARG A 411 0.99 -16.56 21.80
CA ARG A 411 1.45 -17.65 20.93
C ARG A 411 0.88 -18.98 21.41
N LEU A 412 0.18 -19.69 20.53
CA LEU A 412 -0.49 -20.96 20.80
C LEU A 412 0.14 -22.07 19.95
N CYS A 413 0.62 -23.15 20.57
CA CYS A 413 1.14 -24.34 19.88
C CYS A 413 0.23 -25.55 20.12
N GLU A 414 0.20 -26.47 19.16
CA GLU A 414 -0.60 -27.69 19.23
C GLU A 414 0.04 -28.74 20.16
N GLN A 415 -0.78 -29.38 20.99
CA GLN A 415 -0.37 -30.54 21.78
C GLN A 415 -0.63 -31.83 20.99
N LYS A 416 0.33 -32.77 21.02
CA LYS A 416 0.34 -33.99 20.20
C LYS A 416 -0.80 -34.99 20.48
N SER A 417 -1.54 -34.83 21.59
CA SER A 417 -2.51 -35.81 22.11
C SER A 417 -3.97 -35.49 21.82
N ALA A 418 -4.29 -34.37 21.16
CA ALA A 418 -5.67 -33.97 20.86
C ALA A 418 -6.00 -34.20 19.38
N HIS A 419 -7.21 -34.70 19.10
CA HIS A 419 -7.73 -34.86 17.74
C HIS A 419 -8.24 -33.56 17.11
N VAL A 420 -8.49 -32.52 17.93
CA VAL A 420 -8.95 -31.20 17.49
C VAL A 420 -8.31 -30.14 18.38
N HIS A 421 -7.84 -29.05 17.78
CA HIS A 421 -7.15 -27.95 18.45
C HIS A 421 -8.00 -26.69 18.38
N ARG A 422 -8.44 -26.17 19.53
CA ARG A 422 -9.45 -25.09 19.61
C ARG A 422 -9.03 -23.97 20.57
N ALA A 423 -9.31 -22.74 20.19
CA ALA A 423 -9.29 -21.57 21.07
C ALA A 423 -10.67 -20.92 21.08
N ILE A 424 -11.23 -20.66 22.27
CA ILE A 424 -12.50 -19.95 22.41
C ILE A 424 -12.24 -18.45 22.31
N LEU A 425 -12.81 -17.81 21.29
CA LEU A 425 -12.65 -16.38 21.01
C LEU A 425 -13.61 -15.52 21.84
N GLY A 426 -14.80 -16.05 22.13
CA GLY A 426 -15.81 -15.39 22.96
C GLY A 426 -16.97 -16.32 23.28
N SER A 427 -17.70 -16.00 24.35
CA SER A 427 -19.00 -16.57 24.68
C SER A 427 -20.03 -15.44 24.66
N PHE A 428 -21.20 -15.70 24.11
CA PHE A 428 -22.25 -14.72 23.90
C PHE A 428 -23.53 -15.26 24.57
N PRO A 429 -24.24 -14.45 25.37
CA PRO A 429 -25.52 -14.88 25.94
C PRO A 429 -26.51 -15.19 24.81
N GLY A 430 -27.55 -15.97 25.12
CA GLY A 430 -28.70 -16.14 24.23
C GLY A 430 -29.38 -14.79 24.07
N ALA A 431 -29.03 -14.08 23.00
CA ALA A 431 -29.66 -12.83 22.65
C ALA A 431 -31.00 -13.09 21.96
N GLU A 432 -31.89 -12.10 21.99
CA GLU A 432 -33.16 -12.14 21.27
C GLU A 432 -32.92 -12.51 19.80
N GLN A 433 -33.85 -13.31 19.26
CA GLN A 433 -33.84 -13.64 17.84
C GLN A 433 -33.69 -12.34 17.05
N ASP A 434 -32.78 -12.38 16.07
CA ASP A 434 -32.31 -11.29 15.24
C ASP A 434 -31.03 -10.52 15.63
N THR A 435 -30.47 -10.70 16.83
CA THR A 435 -29.20 -10.06 17.20
C THR A 435 -27.99 -10.60 16.39
N ALA A 436 -27.32 -9.70 15.66
CA ALA A 436 -26.05 -9.99 14.98
C ALA A 436 -24.84 -9.45 15.77
N PHE A 437 -23.72 -10.15 15.66
CA PHE A 437 -22.48 -9.87 16.38
C PHE A 437 -21.30 -9.69 15.42
N LEU A 438 -20.32 -8.89 15.83
CA LEU A 438 -19.01 -8.76 15.19
C LEU A 438 -17.91 -9.09 16.20
N HIS A 439 -16.93 -9.90 15.77
CA HIS A 439 -15.70 -10.14 16.51
C HIS A 439 -14.49 -9.90 15.60
N VAL A 440 -13.47 -9.17 16.07
CA VAL A 440 -12.28 -8.84 15.29
C VAL A 440 -11.02 -9.22 16.06
N PHE A 441 -10.11 -9.94 15.40
CA PHE A 441 -8.82 -10.33 15.97
C PHE A 441 -7.71 -10.30 14.92
N LYS A 442 -6.46 -10.17 15.38
CA LYS A 442 -5.25 -10.32 14.56
C LYS A 442 -4.70 -11.73 14.76
N ILE A 443 -4.21 -12.35 13.69
CA ILE A 443 -3.58 -13.67 13.73
C ILE A 443 -2.32 -13.72 12.84
N ARG A 444 -1.26 -14.30 13.38
CA ARG A 444 -0.01 -14.61 12.68
C ARG A 444 0.01 -16.11 12.43
N THR A 445 0.04 -16.49 11.16
CA THR A 445 -0.15 -17.88 10.75
C THR A 445 1.02 -18.80 11.11
N GLU A 446 2.27 -18.32 11.21
CA GLU A 446 3.44 -19.10 11.70
C GLU A 446 3.52 -20.56 11.14
N GLU A 447 3.27 -20.74 9.83
CA GLU A 447 3.14 -22.02 9.07
C GLU A 447 1.77 -22.74 9.10
N ARG A 448 0.84 -22.34 9.97
CA ARG A 448 -0.57 -22.77 9.97
C ARG A 448 -1.44 -21.79 9.20
N TYR A 449 -1.81 -22.17 7.97
CA TYR A 449 -2.55 -21.28 7.06
C TYR A 449 -4.06 -21.48 7.04
N ALA A 450 -4.55 -22.71 7.27
CA ALA A 450 -5.96 -23.04 7.19
C ALA A 450 -6.61 -23.13 8.58
N PHE A 451 -7.73 -22.43 8.76
CA PHE A 451 -8.49 -22.41 10.01
C PHE A 451 -9.98 -22.60 9.75
N LYS A 452 -10.67 -23.06 10.79
CA LYS A 452 -12.12 -23.12 10.89
C LYS A 452 -12.60 -22.15 11.97
N LEU A 453 -13.58 -21.32 11.66
CA LEU A 453 -14.32 -20.53 12.62
C LEU A 453 -15.71 -21.12 12.75
N ARG A 454 -16.07 -21.50 13.98
CA ARG A 454 -17.34 -22.15 14.30
C ARG A 454 -18.08 -21.31 15.33
N LEU A 455 -19.30 -20.91 15.01
CA LEU A 455 -20.28 -20.50 16.01
C LEU A 455 -21.04 -21.76 16.43
N ALA A 456 -20.98 -22.12 17.70
CA ALA A 456 -21.65 -23.30 18.25
C ALA A 456 -22.55 -22.91 19.44
N ASP A 457 -23.53 -23.75 19.73
CA ASP A 457 -24.23 -23.76 21.01
C ASP A 457 -23.21 -23.89 22.15
N ALA A 458 -23.46 -23.24 23.28
CA ALA A 458 -22.63 -23.34 24.47
C ALA A 458 -22.79 -24.68 25.21
N GLY A 459 -23.91 -25.40 25.00
CA GLY A 459 -24.23 -26.71 25.58
C GLY A 459 -23.49 -27.88 24.94
N GLU A 460 -23.44 -29.02 25.65
CA GLU A 460 -22.77 -30.22 25.16
C GLU A 460 -23.55 -30.86 23.99
N GLY A 461 -22.86 -31.12 22.88
CA GLY A 461 -23.43 -31.77 21.70
C GLY A 461 -24.36 -30.90 20.84
N GLY A 462 -24.48 -29.59 21.13
CA GLY A 462 -25.38 -28.70 20.41
C GLY A 462 -24.96 -28.32 18.99
N ASP A 463 -25.90 -27.70 18.27
CA ASP A 463 -25.76 -27.31 16.87
C ASP A 463 -24.67 -26.27 16.62
N PHE A 464 -24.22 -26.15 15.36
CA PHE A 464 -23.21 -25.17 14.97
C PHE A 464 -23.31 -24.74 13.49
N VAL A 465 -22.73 -23.57 13.19
CA VAL A 465 -22.38 -23.14 11.83
C VAL A 465 -20.87 -22.89 11.75
N GLU A 466 -20.23 -23.28 10.65
CA GLU A 466 -18.78 -23.24 10.52
C GLU A 466 -18.33 -22.74 9.14
N ALA A 467 -17.39 -21.80 9.11
CA ALA A 467 -16.67 -21.38 7.90
C ALA A 467 -15.19 -21.80 7.96
N SER A 468 -14.67 -22.26 6.83
CA SER A 468 -13.24 -22.59 6.65
C SER A 468 -12.60 -21.60 5.69
N ALA A 469 -11.37 -21.15 6.00
CA ALA A 469 -10.62 -20.25 5.15
C ALA A 469 -9.10 -20.43 5.31
N MET A 470 -8.34 -19.95 4.31
CA MET A 470 -6.90 -19.76 4.40
C MET A 470 -6.64 -18.33 4.85
N PHE A 471 -6.12 -18.15 6.06
CA PHE A 471 -6.03 -16.83 6.68
C PHE A 471 -4.89 -15.99 6.13
N ASP A 472 -3.90 -16.58 5.45
CA ASP A 472 -2.84 -15.87 4.73
C ASP A 472 -3.25 -15.45 3.31
N VAL A 473 -4.49 -15.71 2.89
CA VAL A 473 -5.07 -15.28 1.62
C VAL A 473 -6.21 -14.31 1.92
N PRO A 474 -6.20 -13.07 1.38
CA PRO A 474 -7.29 -12.14 1.59
C PRO A 474 -8.56 -12.63 0.88
N GLY A 475 -9.72 -12.52 1.53
CA GLY A 475 -10.98 -13.04 0.99
C GLY A 475 -12.17 -12.97 1.94
N THR A 476 -13.35 -13.30 1.40
CA THR A 476 -14.62 -13.32 2.14
C THR A 476 -15.23 -14.72 2.10
N HIS A 477 -15.55 -15.29 3.27
CA HIS A 477 -16.05 -16.66 3.40
C HIS A 477 -17.39 -16.68 4.14
N LYS A 478 -18.47 -17.11 3.49
CA LYS A 478 -19.84 -17.07 4.03
C LYS A 478 -20.42 -18.48 4.20
N ARG A 479 -21.05 -18.76 5.34
CA ARG A 479 -21.74 -20.02 5.66
C ARG A 479 -22.98 -19.77 6.50
N GLU A 480 -24.02 -20.55 6.29
CA GLU A 480 -25.34 -20.39 6.90
C GLU A 480 -26.05 -21.75 6.95
N ASN A 481 -26.80 -22.01 8.03
CA ASN A 481 -27.68 -23.15 8.25
C ASN A 481 -28.72 -22.80 9.34
N ASP A 482 -29.59 -23.76 9.69
CA ASP A 482 -30.68 -23.64 10.66
C ASP A 482 -30.26 -23.25 12.09
N PHE A 483 -28.96 -23.27 12.39
CA PHE A 483 -28.43 -22.77 13.66
C PHE A 483 -28.05 -21.29 13.58
N GLY A 484 -27.53 -20.84 12.44
CA GLY A 484 -27.06 -19.47 12.29
C GLY A 484 -26.23 -19.24 11.03
N ARG A 485 -25.67 -18.03 10.97
CA ARG A 485 -24.85 -17.53 9.87
C ARG A 485 -23.50 -17.05 10.40
N ILE A 486 -22.45 -17.29 9.63
CA ILE A 486 -21.10 -16.76 9.86
C ILE A 486 -20.50 -16.25 8.55
N VAL A 487 -19.90 -15.06 8.61
CA VAL A 487 -19.16 -14.41 7.53
C VAL A 487 -17.79 -14.01 8.04
N LEU A 488 -16.76 -14.46 7.34
CA LEU A 488 -15.36 -14.09 7.58
C LEU A 488 -14.94 -13.09 6.51
N GLU A 489 -14.34 -11.99 6.92
CA GLU A 489 -13.55 -11.09 6.06
C GLU A 489 -12.11 -11.14 6.55
N ILE A 490 -11.20 -11.44 5.63
CA ILE A 490 -9.78 -11.68 5.92
C ILE A 490 -8.99 -10.66 5.11
N GLU A 491 -8.27 -9.79 5.81
CA GLU A 491 -7.28 -8.90 5.24
C GLU A 491 -5.88 -9.35 5.65
N VAL A 492 -4.92 -9.33 4.74
CA VAL A 492 -3.56 -9.82 4.99
C VAL A 492 -2.57 -8.71 4.68
N ASN A 493 -1.77 -8.32 5.67
CA ASN A 493 -0.75 -7.28 5.49
C ASN A 493 0.55 -7.84 4.88
N SER A 494 1.53 -6.96 4.63
CA SER A 494 2.85 -7.33 4.09
C SER A 494 3.68 -8.25 4.99
N GLU A 495 3.40 -8.29 6.30
CA GLU A 495 4.03 -9.19 7.27
C GLU A 495 3.32 -10.56 7.36
N ARG A 496 2.33 -10.82 6.49
CA ARG A 496 1.42 -11.98 6.56
C ARG A 496 0.67 -12.09 7.90
N ILE A 497 0.42 -10.96 8.55
CA ILE A 497 -0.55 -10.85 9.63
C ILE A 497 -1.92 -10.71 9.01
N SER A 498 -2.84 -11.57 9.44
CA SER A 498 -4.23 -11.52 9.05
C SER A 498 -5.03 -10.73 10.08
N THR A 499 -5.76 -9.72 9.65
CA THR A 499 -6.89 -9.17 10.41
C THR A 499 -8.13 -9.96 9.98
N VAL A 500 -8.82 -10.56 10.95
CA VAL A 500 -9.99 -11.40 10.69
C VAL A 500 -11.21 -10.78 11.36
N SER A 501 -12.14 -10.32 10.54
CA SER A 501 -13.44 -9.82 10.95
C SER A 501 -14.48 -10.93 10.81
N VAL A 502 -15.15 -11.26 11.91
CA VAL A 502 -16.11 -12.36 12.01
C VAL A 502 -17.48 -11.79 12.34
N PHE A 503 -18.35 -11.72 11.34
CA PHE A 503 -19.76 -11.41 11.54
C PHE A 503 -20.52 -12.70 11.75
N PHE A 504 -21.39 -12.76 12.76
CA PHE A 504 -22.21 -13.94 12.99
C PHE A 504 -23.55 -13.62 13.62
N LYS A 505 -24.52 -14.50 13.41
CA LYS A 505 -25.89 -14.39 13.94
C LYS A 505 -26.41 -15.79 14.23
N ALA A 506 -26.86 -16.05 15.45
CA ALA A 506 -27.60 -17.26 15.76
C ALA A 506 -29.07 -17.07 15.35
N GLN A 507 -29.68 -18.11 14.78
CA GLN A 507 -31.12 -18.15 14.51
C GLN A 507 -31.91 -18.70 15.72
N LYS A 508 -31.22 -19.43 16.61
CA LYS A 508 -31.77 -19.98 17.86
C LYS A 508 -31.38 -19.08 19.05
N SER A 509 -32.34 -18.78 19.93
CA SER A 509 -32.11 -18.02 21.17
C SER A 509 -31.47 -18.93 22.24
N VAL A 510 -30.21 -19.29 22.04
CA VAL A 510 -29.40 -20.10 22.94
C VAL A 510 -28.05 -19.42 23.19
N PRO A 511 -27.41 -19.59 24.36
CA PRO A 511 -26.06 -19.10 24.56
C PRO A 511 -25.09 -19.74 23.55
N THR A 512 -24.19 -18.95 22.97
CA THR A 512 -23.28 -19.43 21.91
C THR A 512 -21.82 -19.16 22.23
N LYS A 513 -20.93 -19.90 21.58
CA LYS A 513 -19.47 -19.76 21.65
C LYS A 513 -18.89 -19.61 20.25
N LEU A 514 -17.97 -18.66 20.08
CA LEU A 514 -17.17 -18.53 18.86
C LEU A 514 -15.83 -19.24 19.06
N LEU A 515 -15.57 -20.25 18.24
CA LEU A 515 -14.41 -21.14 18.32
C LEU A 515 -13.53 -20.95 17.09
N LEU A 516 -12.22 -20.72 17.31
CA LEU A 516 -11.19 -20.87 16.29
C LEU A 516 -10.60 -22.28 16.40
N ILE A 517 -10.68 -23.04 15.32
CA ILE A 517 -10.23 -24.43 15.23
C ILE A 517 -9.08 -24.50 14.22
N ALA A 518 -7.91 -24.99 14.65
CA ALA A 518 -6.79 -25.22 13.74
C ALA A 518 -7.01 -26.53 12.96
N LEU A 519 -6.67 -26.52 11.66
CA LEU A 519 -6.85 -27.67 10.78
C LEU A 519 -5.56 -28.50 10.67
N GLN A 520 -5.59 -29.73 11.19
CA GLN A 520 -4.60 -30.74 10.83
C GLN A 520 -4.90 -31.29 9.43
N GLY A 521 -3.92 -31.18 8.52
CA GLY A 521 -4.10 -31.49 7.10
C GLY A 521 -4.12 -33.00 6.81
N HIS A 522 -5.31 -33.59 6.70
CA HIS A 522 -5.53 -34.99 6.31
C HIS A 522 -5.84 -35.18 4.81
N GLY A 523 -5.39 -34.29 3.93
CA GLY A 523 -5.64 -34.40 2.47
C GLY A 523 -4.41 -34.11 1.63
N GLU A 524 -4.20 -34.90 0.57
CA GLU A 524 -3.02 -34.82 -0.32
C GLU A 524 -2.84 -33.43 -0.98
N ARG A 525 -3.92 -32.67 -1.21
CA ARG A 525 -3.84 -31.29 -1.73
C ARG A 525 -3.31 -30.27 -0.73
N VAL A 526 -3.33 -30.57 0.58
CA VAL A 526 -2.76 -29.71 1.64
C VAL A 526 -1.30 -30.09 1.95
N SER A 527 -0.78 -31.16 1.32
CA SER A 527 0.49 -31.83 1.68
C SER A 527 1.76 -31.00 1.50
N ARG A 528 1.74 -29.90 0.72
CA ARG A 528 2.94 -29.09 0.45
C ARG A 528 3.51 -28.40 1.70
N HIS A 529 2.70 -28.20 2.74
CA HIS A 529 3.15 -27.65 4.02
C HIS A 529 2.67 -28.55 5.16
N ARG A 530 3.43 -29.62 5.42
CA ARG A 530 3.34 -30.39 6.68
C ARG A 530 3.88 -29.53 7.83
N GLY A 531 3.13 -28.50 8.23
CA GLY A 531 3.51 -27.61 9.32
C GLY A 531 3.78 -28.43 10.58
N ILE A 532 4.99 -28.28 11.13
CA ILE A 532 5.47 -29.05 12.28
C ILE A 532 4.53 -28.78 13.46
N VAL A 533 4.08 -29.79 14.20
CA VAL A 533 3.13 -29.62 15.34
C VAL A 533 3.67 -28.67 16.42
N GLN A 534 4.99 -28.46 16.46
CA GLN A 534 5.66 -27.48 17.32
C GLN A 534 5.47 -26.02 16.85
N ASN A 535 5.20 -25.82 15.56
CA ASN A 535 4.98 -24.51 14.94
C ASN A 535 3.48 -24.19 15.06
N GLY A 536 3.22 -23.17 15.87
CA GLY A 536 1.89 -22.78 16.30
C GLY A 536 1.27 -21.69 15.44
N PHE A 537 0.51 -20.82 16.08
CA PHE A 537 0.05 -19.54 15.55
C PHE A 537 -0.03 -18.53 16.70
N SER A 538 0.08 -17.24 16.41
CA SER A 538 -0.11 -16.19 17.44
C SER A 538 -1.42 -15.46 17.21
N LEU A 539 -2.19 -15.25 18.29
CA LEU A 539 -3.40 -14.42 18.31
C LEU A 539 -3.12 -13.10 19.03
N ALA A 540 -3.70 -12.01 18.57
CA ALA A 540 -3.78 -10.76 19.32
C ALA A 540 -5.19 -10.17 19.26
N ARG A 541 -5.62 -9.61 20.39
CA ARG A 541 -6.82 -8.79 20.45
C ARG A 541 -6.56 -7.47 19.70
N LEU A 542 -7.54 -6.98 18.96
CA LEU A 542 -7.53 -5.60 18.50
C LEU A 542 -7.74 -4.68 19.73
N LEU A 543 -6.68 -4.01 20.19
CA LEU A 543 -6.70 -3.22 21.42
C LEU A 543 -7.22 -1.79 21.17
N PRO A 544 -8.11 -1.25 22.03
CA PRO A 544 -8.60 0.13 21.91
C PRO A 544 -7.56 1.25 22.06
N ARG A 545 -6.26 0.95 22.22
CA ARG A 545 -5.18 1.96 22.23
C ARG A 545 -4.65 2.32 20.85
N GLU A 546 -5.10 1.61 19.81
CA GLU A 546 -4.88 2.01 18.41
C GLU A 546 -5.87 3.12 17.97
N VAL A 547 -6.67 3.67 18.88
CA VAL A 547 -7.88 4.47 18.60
C VAL A 547 -7.65 5.95 18.98
N GLU A 548 -7.79 6.89 18.03
CA GLU A 548 -7.73 8.37 18.24
C GLU A 548 -8.99 8.87 18.99
N THR A 549 -9.39 10.16 18.99
CA THR A 549 -10.62 10.65 19.69
C THR A 549 -11.12 12.00 19.11
N LEU A 550 -12.43 12.19 18.84
CA LEU A 550 -12.99 13.39 18.13
C LEU A 550 -14.15 14.09 18.86
N SER A 551 -13.89 15.13 19.66
CA SER A 551 -14.92 15.82 20.48
C SER A 551 -16.09 16.42 19.69
N LEU A 552 -17.28 15.79 19.77
CA LEU A 552 -18.52 16.34 19.24
C LEU A 552 -19.15 17.32 20.26
N PRO A 553 -19.67 18.48 19.81
CA PRO A 553 -20.37 19.40 20.68
C PRO A 553 -21.75 18.85 21.05
N THR A 554 -22.12 18.91 22.33
CA THR A 554 -23.43 18.52 22.89
C THR A 554 -24.61 19.39 22.44
N SER A 555 -24.40 20.24 21.43
CA SER A 555 -25.46 21.07 20.85
C SER A 555 -26.40 20.22 19.99
N ARG A 556 -27.70 20.52 20.01
CA ARG A 556 -28.74 19.86 19.20
C ARG A 556 -28.67 20.11 17.69
N GLN A 557 -27.54 20.59 17.17
CA GLN A 557 -27.35 20.78 15.73
C GLN A 557 -26.82 19.49 15.08
N PRO A 558 -27.20 19.18 13.84
CA PRO A 558 -26.68 18.01 13.13
C PRO A 558 -25.16 18.10 12.98
N CYS A 559 -24.42 17.16 13.57
CA CYS A 559 -23.01 17.00 13.23
C CYS A 559 -22.88 16.29 11.87
N SER A 560 -21.84 16.62 11.13
CA SER A 560 -21.44 15.88 9.93
C SER A 560 -19.99 15.48 10.07
N VAL A 561 -19.68 14.20 9.92
CA VAL A 561 -18.31 13.70 9.99
C VAL A 561 -17.96 13.11 8.64
N GLN A 562 -16.97 13.70 7.98
CA GLN A 562 -16.48 13.23 6.69
C GLN A 562 -15.38 12.18 6.91
N THR A 563 -15.54 11.04 6.25
CA THR A 563 -14.53 9.97 6.22
C THR A 563 -14.35 9.46 4.79
N ARG A 564 -13.18 8.91 4.49
CA ARG A 564 -12.82 8.47 3.12
C ARG A 564 -12.96 6.96 3.00
N LEU A 565 -13.90 6.50 2.18
CA LEU A 565 -14.08 5.09 1.82
C LEU A 565 -13.45 4.81 0.45
N THR A 566 -12.49 3.88 0.39
CA THR A 566 -12.02 3.30 -0.88
C THR A 566 -12.96 2.15 -1.28
N PRO A 567 -13.15 1.85 -2.58
CA PRO A 567 -13.94 0.69 -3.00
C PRO A 567 -13.39 -0.64 -2.44
N GLY A 568 -14.27 -1.46 -1.84
CA GLY A 568 -13.92 -2.72 -1.19
C GLY A 568 -13.52 -2.62 0.29
N GLU A 569 -13.69 -1.47 0.93
CA GLU A 569 -13.41 -1.25 2.36
C GLU A 569 -14.68 -1.27 3.22
N SER A 570 -14.52 -1.60 4.50
CA SER A 570 -15.55 -1.50 5.53
C SER A 570 -15.14 -0.44 6.55
N ILE A 571 -15.98 0.57 6.75
CA ILE A 571 -15.93 1.43 7.94
C ILE A 571 -16.95 0.91 8.95
N PHE A 572 -16.58 0.92 10.21
CA PHE A 572 -17.47 0.57 11.31
C PHE A 572 -17.67 1.82 12.16
N LEU A 573 -18.92 2.11 12.52
CA LEU A 573 -19.27 3.14 13.48
C LEU A 573 -19.82 2.47 14.72
N VAL A 574 -19.42 2.94 15.90
CA VAL A 574 -20.05 2.55 17.17
C VAL A 574 -20.67 3.80 17.77
N THR A 575 -21.99 3.82 17.86
CA THR A 575 -22.73 4.90 18.52
C THR A 575 -23.20 4.42 19.89
N ARG A 576 -23.24 5.34 20.86
CA ARG A 576 -23.74 5.04 22.20
C ARG A 576 -24.39 6.30 22.74
N GLY A 577 -25.71 6.32 22.86
CA GLY A 577 -26.42 7.45 23.44
C GLY A 577 -25.99 7.69 24.88
N HIS A 578 -25.95 8.96 25.30
CA HIS A 578 -25.64 9.34 26.67
C HIS A 578 -26.61 8.65 27.65
N GLY A 579 -26.07 7.95 28.65
CA GLY A 579 -26.86 7.14 29.60
C GLY A 579 -27.33 5.77 29.10
N SER A 580 -27.09 5.39 27.84
CA SER A 580 -27.40 4.04 27.34
C SER A 580 -26.33 3.04 27.78
N GLU A 581 -26.72 1.84 28.24
CA GLU A 581 -25.81 0.69 28.36
C GLU A 581 -25.58 -0.03 27.02
N LYS A 582 -26.52 0.10 26.07
CA LYS A 582 -26.45 -0.50 24.75
C LYS A 582 -25.67 0.41 23.79
N ALA A 583 -24.67 -0.16 23.12
CA ALA A 583 -23.97 0.47 22.00
C ALA A 583 -24.43 -0.14 20.68
N THR A 584 -24.51 0.67 19.64
CA THR A 584 -25.04 0.31 18.33
C THR A 584 -23.92 0.33 17.30
N LEU A 585 -23.69 -0.81 16.64
CA LEU A 585 -22.67 -0.95 15.60
C LEU A 585 -23.29 -0.77 14.22
N ILE A 586 -22.81 0.20 13.44
CA ILE A 586 -23.23 0.48 12.07
C ILE A 586 -22.04 0.16 11.15
N CYS A 587 -22.18 -0.80 10.24
CA CYS A 587 -21.15 -1.11 9.25
C CYS A 587 -21.49 -0.44 7.91
N ILE A 588 -20.56 0.34 7.37
CA ILE A 588 -20.61 0.93 6.03
C ILE A 588 -19.58 0.22 5.16
N HIS A 589 -20.03 -0.77 4.39
CA HIS A 589 -19.19 -1.53 3.46
C HIS A 589 -19.36 -1.01 2.02
N SER A 590 -18.26 -0.70 1.33
CA SER A 590 -18.27 -0.23 -0.06
C SER A 590 -18.15 -1.36 -1.11
N GLY A 591 -18.36 -2.62 -0.71
CA GLY A 591 -18.10 -3.80 -1.52
C GLY A 591 -18.84 -3.84 -2.85
N HIS A 592 -18.08 -4.11 -3.93
CA HIS A 592 -18.51 -4.43 -5.31
C HIS A 592 -19.63 -3.59 -5.97
N LEU A 593 -20.04 -2.48 -5.37
CA LEU A 593 -20.94 -1.49 -5.98
C LEU A 593 -20.13 -0.51 -6.83
N THR A 594 -20.64 -0.18 -8.01
CA THR A 594 -20.12 0.93 -8.82
C THR A 594 -20.24 2.24 -8.06
N THR A 595 -19.11 2.94 -7.92
CA THR A 595 -18.89 4.27 -7.33
C THR A 595 -20.11 4.96 -6.72
N LEU A 596 -20.31 4.78 -5.41
CA LEU A 596 -21.22 5.62 -4.63
C LEU A 596 -20.74 7.08 -4.69
N THR A 597 -21.56 7.95 -5.27
CA THR A 597 -21.33 9.40 -5.33
C THR A 597 -22.47 10.11 -4.59
N ALA A 598 -22.35 10.23 -3.27
CA ALA A 598 -23.32 10.93 -2.42
C ALA A 598 -22.74 12.29 -2.00
N THR A 599 -23.43 13.38 -2.32
CA THR A 599 -23.02 14.76 -1.97
C THR A 599 -23.50 15.21 -0.59
N SER A 600 -24.39 14.44 0.06
CA SER A 600 -24.69 14.55 1.49
C SER A 600 -25.25 13.22 2.00
N LEU A 601 -25.02 12.91 3.27
CA LEU A 601 -25.54 11.70 3.91
C LEU A 601 -26.26 12.13 5.20
N LYS A 602 -27.59 12.26 5.13
CA LYS A 602 -28.45 12.41 6.31
C LYS A 602 -28.89 11.00 6.73
N MET A 603 -28.63 10.62 7.97
CA MET A 603 -28.91 9.27 8.46
C MET A 603 -30.39 9.13 8.85
N PRO A 604 -31.10 8.08 8.38
CA PRO A 604 -32.32 7.62 9.02
C PRO A 604 -31.98 6.70 10.22
N ILE A 605 -32.86 6.70 11.22
CA ILE A 605 -32.83 5.75 12.34
C ILE A 605 -33.55 4.46 11.91
N PHE A 606 -33.17 3.33 12.53
CA PHE A 606 -33.38 1.93 12.13
C PHE A 606 -34.75 1.50 11.57
N GLY A 607 -34.68 0.60 10.58
CA GLY A 607 -35.74 -0.31 10.12
C GLY A 607 -35.19 -1.26 9.04
N ASP A 608 -35.54 -2.55 9.08
CA ASP A 608 -35.01 -3.57 8.17
C ASP A 608 -35.47 -3.37 6.71
N PHE A 609 -34.58 -2.93 5.82
CA PHE A 609 -34.83 -2.95 4.37
C PHE A 609 -33.59 -3.27 3.54
N ILE A 610 -33.76 -4.21 2.60
CA ILE A 610 -32.87 -4.39 1.44
C ILE A 610 -33.34 -3.45 0.34
N ILE A 611 -32.52 -2.47 -0.06
CA ILE A 611 -32.85 -1.51 -1.13
C ILE A 611 -32.05 -1.86 -2.39
N PRO A 612 -32.69 -2.18 -3.53
CA PRO A 612 -32.03 -2.29 -4.83
C PRO A 612 -31.81 -0.89 -5.42
N ILE A 613 -30.61 -0.62 -5.96
CA ILE A 613 -30.25 0.69 -6.55
C ILE A 613 -29.79 0.50 -8.00
N VAL A 614 -30.35 1.31 -8.92
CA VAL A 614 -29.92 1.45 -10.32
C VAL A 614 -29.82 2.93 -10.68
N HIS A 615 -28.81 3.29 -11.48
CA HIS A 615 -28.43 4.65 -11.87
C HIS A 615 -29.41 5.37 -12.84
N ALA A 616 -29.45 6.70 -12.75
CA ALA A 616 -29.50 7.63 -13.90
C ALA A 616 -28.97 9.03 -13.53
N GLN A 617 -28.63 9.86 -14.52
CA GLN A 617 -28.10 11.23 -14.34
C GLN A 617 -29.08 12.33 -14.79
N LYS A 618 -29.00 13.47 -14.06
CA LYS A 618 -29.41 14.84 -14.41
C LYS A 618 -30.89 15.15 -14.67
N ALA A 619 -31.19 16.44 -14.50
CA ALA A 619 -32.52 17.04 -14.47
C ALA A 619 -32.80 17.87 -15.73
N ASP A 620 -34.07 18.19 -15.97
CA ASP A 620 -34.60 19.57 -15.81
C ASP A 620 -36.13 19.60 -16.06
N GLY A 621 -36.87 20.46 -15.36
CA GLY A 621 -38.30 20.77 -15.60
C GLY A 621 -39.32 19.72 -15.10
N LEU A 622 -40.06 20.03 -14.01
CA LEU A 622 -41.02 19.08 -13.39
C LEU A 622 -42.46 19.59 -13.21
N SER A 623 -42.81 20.80 -13.66
CA SER A 623 -44.17 21.35 -13.50
C SER A 623 -45.17 20.93 -14.59
N ASP A 624 -44.68 20.69 -15.82
CA ASP A 624 -45.54 20.73 -17.02
C ASP A 624 -45.94 19.34 -17.55
N LEU A 625 -45.69 18.27 -16.79
CA LEU A 625 -45.82 16.87 -17.25
C LEU A 625 -46.73 15.99 -16.38
N LEU A 626 -47.72 16.59 -15.70
CA LEU A 626 -48.74 15.88 -14.91
C LEU A 626 -50.14 15.81 -15.58
N HIS A 627 -50.15 15.74 -16.92
CA HIS A 627 -51.31 15.28 -17.69
C HIS A 627 -50.90 14.10 -18.58
N GLY A 628 -51.26 12.88 -18.16
CA GLY A 628 -51.29 11.71 -19.05
C GLY A 628 -50.43 10.49 -18.72
N VAL A 629 -49.90 10.32 -17.50
CA VAL A 629 -49.11 9.12 -17.14
C VAL A 629 -49.65 8.43 -15.88
N SER A 630 -49.85 7.11 -15.98
CA SER A 630 -50.23 6.24 -14.86
C SER A 630 -49.09 6.13 -13.83
N MET A 631 -49.32 6.60 -12.62
CA MET A 631 -48.32 6.61 -11.54
C MET A 631 -48.38 5.30 -10.74
N SER A 632 -47.24 4.61 -10.64
CA SER A 632 -47.11 3.30 -9.98
C SER A 632 -45.98 3.21 -8.96
N ARG A 633 -45.38 4.35 -8.53
CA ARG A 633 -44.30 4.39 -7.53
C ARG A 633 -44.38 5.62 -6.61
N PRO A 634 -43.98 5.50 -5.33
CA PRO A 634 -44.14 6.55 -4.32
C PRO A 634 -43.10 7.67 -4.43
N ILE A 635 -43.44 8.83 -3.86
CA ILE A 635 -42.61 10.05 -3.78
C ILE A 635 -42.44 10.41 -2.30
N VAL A 636 -41.24 10.84 -1.90
CA VAL A 636 -40.97 11.40 -0.56
C VAL A 636 -40.83 12.92 -0.66
N ILE A 637 -41.57 13.65 0.16
CA ILE A 637 -41.52 15.12 0.28
C ILE A 637 -41.32 15.45 1.75
N ALA A 638 -40.51 16.46 2.07
CA ALA A 638 -40.33 16.97 3.43
C ALA A 638 -40.72 18.45 3.51
N SER A 639 -41.57 18.79 4.49
CA SER A 639 -41.88 20.16 4.90
C SER A 639 -41.06 20.55 6.14
N GLN A 640 -40.87 21.84 6.40
CA GLN A 640 -39.80 22.33 7.26
C GLN A 640 -40.20 22.66 8.72
N ASP A 641 -41.50 22.70 9.05
CA ASP A 641 -41.97 23.40 10.26
C ASP A 641 -42.49 22.55 11.44
N GLU A 642 -42.66 21.23 11.32
CA GLU A 642 -43.13 20.40 12.45
C GLU A 642 -42.22 19.19 12.73
N LYS A 643 -42.07 18.86 14.02
CA LYS A 643 -41.16 17.80 14.52
C LYS A 643 -41.76 16.39 14.40
N MET A 644 -42.29 16.06 13.22
CA MET A 644 -42.76 14.72 12.88
C MET A 644 -42.23 14.29 11.52
N LEU A 645 -42.17 12.98 11.31
CA LEU A 645 -41.80 12.39 10.03
C LEU A 645 -42.96 11.50 9.56
N THR A 646 -43.66 11.97 8.53
CA THR A 646 -44.85 11.32 7.93
C THR A 646 -44.50 10.61 6.63
N CYS A 647 -44.91 9.34 6.50
CA CYS A 647 -44.74 8.57 5.26
C CYS A 647 -46.08 8.33 4.56
N HIS A 648 -46.14 8.67 3.27
CA HIS A 648 -47.34 8.56 2.44
C HIS A 648 -47.23 7.41 1.42
N GLY A 649 -48.27 6.58 1.34
CA GLY A 649 -48.50 5.60 0.27
C GLY A 649 -49.61 6.07 -0.68
N SER A 650 -50.03 5.22 -1.62
CA SER A 650 -51.16 5.52 -2.53
C SER A 650 -52.47 5.76 -1.79
N ASP A 651 -52.62 5.18 -0.60
CA ASP A 651 -53.89 5.09 0.13
C ASP A 651 -53.91 5.93 1.42
N GLY A 652 -52.86 6.73 1.68
CA GLY A 652 -52.76 7.64 2.83
C GLY A 652 -51.44 7.61 3.60
N VAL A 653 -51.43 8.24 4.78
CA VAL A 653 -50.32 8.20 5.74
C VAL A 653 -50.31 6.86 6.46
N PHE A 654 -49.16 6.17 6.50
CA PHE A 654 -49.04 4.86 7.14
C PHE A 654 -47.98 4.78 8.25
N ALA A 655 -47.18 5.84 8.45
CA ALA A 655 -46.26 5.94 9.58
C ALA A 655 -46.08 7.40 10.02
N GLU A 656 -46.12 7.61 11.33
CA GLU A 656 -45.71 8.83 12.04
C GLU A 656 -44.71 8.43 13.12
N ILE A 657 -43.55 9.10 13.16
CA ILE A 657 -42.48 8.79 14.12
C ILE A 657 -42.01 10.09 14.79
N GLY A 658 -42.14 10.16 16.11
CA GLY A 658 -41.57 11.21 16.96
C GLY A 658 -40.15 10.86 17.40
N LEU A 659 -39.27 11.87 17.51
CA LEU A 659 -37.84 11.68 17.80
C LEU A 659 -37.41 12.40 19.08
N GLY A 660 -36.65 11.69 19.92
CA GLY A 660 -36.07 12.21 21.17
C GLY A 660 -34.69 12.88 20.98
N PRO A 661 -34.23 13.69 21.95
CA PRO A 661 -32.97 14.43 21.85
C PRO A 661 -31.75 13.62 22.35
N ASP A 662 -30.58 14.00 21.81
CA ASP A 662 -29.22 13.74 22.31
C ASP A 662 -28.62 12.34 21.99
N ILE A 663 -27.64 12.29 21.07
CA ILE A 663 -26.98 11.08 20.52
C ILE A 663 -25.48 11.35 20.25
N ASP A 664 -24.58 10.44 20.67
CA ASP A 664 -23.14 10.48 20.37
C ASP A 664 -22.70 9.38 19.36
N VAL A 665 -21.70 9.70 18.52
CA VAL A 665 -21.29 8.90 17.33
C VAL A 665 -19.77 8.73 17.25
N ALA A 666 -19.25 7.53 16.93
CA ALA A 666 -17.82 7.28 16.66
C ALA A 666 -17.59 6.50 15.34
N LEU A 667 -16.38 6.63 14.76
CA LEU A 667 -15.99 6.20 13.40
C LEU A 667 -14.64 5.46 13.38
N LEU A 668 -14.55 4.31 12.69
CA LEU A 668 -13.28 3.58 12.47
C LEU A 668 -12.81 3.66 11.01
N ASP A 669 -11.64 4.26 10.76
CA ASP A 669 -10.81 4.11 9.55
C ASP A 669 -9.75 3.01 9.75
N PHE A 670 -9.67 2.08 8.79
CA PHE A 670 -8.85 0.87 8.88
C PHE A 670 -7.46 0.94 8.23
N ARG A 671 -7.00 2.10 7.73
CA ARG A 671 -5.63 2.21 7.16
C ARG A 671 -4.70 3.25 7.79
N SER A 672 -5.19 4.10 8.68
CA SER A 672 -4.40 5.10 9.42
C SER A 672 -3.86 4.62 10.78
N PHE A 673 -4.28 3.44 11.26
CA PHE A 673 -4.01 2.93 12.63
C PHE A 673 -4.36 3.95 13.75
N LYS A 674 -5.47 4.70 13.55
CA LYS A 674 -6.04 5.69 14.48
C LYS A 674 -7.60 5.68 14.68
N PRO A 675 -8.37 4.56 14.70
CA PRO A 675 -9.86 4.47 14.72
C PRO A 675 -10.84 5.17 15.76
N ILE A 676 -10.53 6.30 16.42
CA ILE A 676 -11.49 7.24 17.12
C ILE A 676 -12.46 6.78 18.28
N VAL A 677 -12.29 7.30 19.52
CA VAL A 677 -13.21 7.27 20.71
C VAL A 677 -13.82 8.65 21.02
N LEU A 678 -14.68 8.79 22.04
CA LEU A 678 -15.21 10.06 22.51
C LEU A 678 -15.52 10.17 24.02
N HIS A 679 -15.28 11.36 24.59
CA HIS A 679 -15.71 11.77 25.93
C HIS A 679 -16.20 13.22 25.93
N ALA A 680 -17.36 13.47 26.55
CA ALA A 680 -17.79 14.81 26.93
C ALA A 680 -17.16 15.20 28.27
N HIS A 681 -16.76 16.47 28.41
CA HIS A 681 -16.41 17.08 29.69
C HIS A 681 -17.38 18.23 29.98
N GLU A 682 -18.05 18.20 31.13
CA GLU A 682 -18.69 19.40 31.66
C GLU A 682 -17.61 20.38 32.13
N SER A 683 -17.62 21.62 31.61
CA SER A 683 -16.91 22.73 32.23
C SER A 683 -17.74 23.29 33.38
N THR A 684 -17.56 22.77 34.59
CA THR A 684 -18.22 23.30 35.78
C THR A 684 -17.44 24.49 36.36
N SER A 685 -17.88 25.70 36.01
CA SER A 685 -17.76 26.87 36.91
C SER A 685 -18.79 27.94 36.57
N PRO A 686 -19.62 28.40 37.53
CA PRO A 686 -20.57 29.48 37.33
C PRO A 686 -20.10 30.80 37.94
N SER A 687 -20.01 31.87 37.14
CA SER A 687 -20.18 33.23 37.66
C SER A 687 -20.56 34.23 36.57
N ARG A 688 -21.54 35.08 36.89
CA ARG A 688 -21.87 36.30 36.14
C ARG A 688 -20.68 37.25 36.15
N GLU A 689 -20.47 38.02 35.09
CA GLU A 689 -20.53 39.48 35.21
C GLU A 689 -20.81 40.19 33.87
N ARG A 690 -21.23 41.45 33.96
CA ARG A 690 -21.53 42.33 32.82
C ARG A 690 -20.27 43.01 32.32
N PHE A 691 -20.29 43.39 31.04
CA PHE A 691 -19.68 44.53 30.32
C PHE A 691 -19.42 43.97 28.91
N GLY A 692 -19.73 44.61 27.79
CA GLY A 692 -19.99 46.01 27.45
C GLY A 692 -19.53 46.14 25.99
N LEU A 693 -20.28 46.82 25.13
CA LEU A 693 -19.87 47.05 23.73
C LEU A 693 -18.51 47.78 23.68
N THR A 694 -17.67 47.57 22.66
CA THR A 694 -17.61 48.42 21.43
C THR A 694 -16.50 47.92 20.47
N TYR A 695 -16.75 48.03 19.16
CA TYR A 695 -15.90 47.77 17.97
C TYR A 695 -15.48 46.32 17.70
#